data_AF-A0A9P4UVC3-F1
#
_entry.id   AF-A0A9P4UVC3-F1
#
_cell.length_a   1.000
_cell.length_b   1.000
_cell.length_c   1.000
_cell.angle_alpha   90.00
_cell.angle_beta   90.00
_cell.angle_gamma   90.00
#
_symmetry.space_group_name_H-M   'P 1'
#
loop_
_entity.id
_entity.type
_entity.pdbx_description
1 polymer ?
#
loop_
_entity_poly.entity_id
_entity_poly.type
_entity_poly.pdbx_seq_one_letter_code
_entity_poly.pdbx_strand_id
1 'polypeptide(L)'
;MSNTREVYLYPLEHQYTRSSLASGITALKGKDAAKGRSLQSVCPEEGVYWFIGHLTRVCNDPDIGFGYTTDEEDAEETVSLTYAVTPAGNEINIFDSIDAILAEGFYEDRGPDSEDEGEFTGNESMPSTYRYHDTVILLALGDAVWGSTTNTSENLTTTATRLKIMEAEVSAHPDELTIEEATNGLKRIIQNLIAKTQLYTRIRPLYTGAWYYEPESIPPLLEHAASLGRTIGQTFLVRDVLQSHFRNGEWSDYSELITLVAKEIGKDTLCRVPSGLTFTYANNMRKTFESVGRNLPHAALPALTDLARTHMYYILPRISGLNAEDVLPLVELSRSLQLEKYSEIILPELQKCDHEQVLRFMIEMASDQNLQQGLKWAAATYEHMAKAKPSIFKPPATTFDPTFHGNTLRAHLLGDHLGDHLGDYFRVGGSSEVMQILERALKMELETPAIVIVEQILSNASTCGQVQSQSKWPSTFTIIEEVVTAIARARIPAVKKAAGPLTRVALEACISLHLKSRPTPPTDWSRTTHLSCGCEPHRNLNAFLASPMQSHAGFTYNADIRKHLENSFYSRSFARGDYTFTTQKGRLPFTLVITKTTNEFKRTMENWEKDGRIMRSQLLALEGQLMNLVGDRTWYNGLLQLEVRPQKAGPAAALHRISESAENSRMVVTEARKKRKLEVVDLTDDI
;
A
#
# COMPACT_ATOMS: atom_id res chain seq x y z
N MET A 1 -4.78 -43.53 6.47
CA MET A 1 -5.74 -44.48 5.87
C MET A 1 -5.35 -44.58 4.41
N SER A 2 -4.87 -45.74 3.96
CA SER A 2 -4.58 -45.98 2.55
C SER A 2 -5.91 -45.91 1.80
N ASN A 3 -6.08 -44.86 1.01
CA ASN A 3 -7.23 -44.65 0.13
C ASN A 3 -7.14 -45.71 -0.98
N THR A 4 -7.66 -46.91 -0.74
CA THR A 4 -7.78 -47.96 -1.76
C THR A 4 -8.61 -47.38 -2.90
N ARG A 5 -8.04 -47.41 -4.11
CA ARG A 5 -8.67 -46.82 -5.29
C ARG A 5 -9.72 -47.82 -5.74
N GLU A 6 -10.95 -47.64 -5.28
CA GLU A 6 -12.03 -48.59 -5.59
C GLU A 6 -12.35 -48.57 -7.09
N VAL A 7 -11.84 -49.59 -7.78
CA VAL A 7 -12.13 -49.90 -9.17
C VAL A 7 -12.76 -51.26 -9.19
N TYR A 8 -13.99 -51.32 -9.66
CA TYR A 8 -14.77 -52.54 -9.70
C TYR A 8 -14.82 -53.08 -11.12
N LEU A 9 -14.49 -54.36 -11.28
CA LEU A 9 -14.54 -55.03 -12.57
C LEU A 9 -15.77 -55.92 -12.69
N TYR A 10 -16.47 -55.80 -13.80
CA TYR A 10 -17.60 -56.66 -14.16
C TYR A 10 -17.33 -57.34 -15.50
N PRO A 11 -17.22 -58.67 -15.56
CA PRO A 11 -16.91 -59.39 -16.78
C PRO A 11 -18.07 -59.37 -17.79
N LEU A 12 -17.73 -59.22 -19.06
CA LEU A 12 -18.67 -59.27 -20.18
C LEU A 12 -18.83 -60.70 -20.69
N GLU A 13 -19.97 -60.99 -21.33
CA GLU A 13 -20.24 -62.33 -21.86
C GLU A 13 -19.45 -62.61 -23.15
N HIS A 14 -19.12 -61.58 -23.92
CA HIS A 14 -18.33 -61.72 -25.15
C HIS A 14 -16.89 -61.25 -24.94
N GLN A 15 -15.97 -61.93 -25.64
CA GLN A 15 -14.61 -61.46 -25.83
C GLN A 15 -14.56 -60.51 -27.03
N TYR A 16 -14.23 -59.25 -26.78
CA TYR A 16 -14.09 -58.22 -27.79
C TYR A 16 -12.61 -58.07 -28.12
N THR A 17 -12.26 -57.78 -29.38
CA THR A 17 -10.88 -57.45 -29.73
C THR A 17 -10.59 -55.98 -29.44
N ARG A 18 -9.32 -55.61 -29.23
CA ARG A 18 -8.89 -54.21 -29.07
C ARG A 18 -9.45 -53.29 -30.16
N SER A 19 -9.38 -53.73 -31.43
CA SER A 19 -9.90 -52.97 -32.57
C SER A 19 -11.42 -52.78 -32.52
N SER A 20 -12.16 -53.77 -32.01
CA SER A 20 -13.60 -53.63 -31.82
C SER A 20 -13.91 -52.63 -30.70
N LEU A 21 -13.19 -52.71 -29.57
CA LEU A 21 -13.37 -51.80 -28.44
C LEU A 21 -13.02 -50.34 -28.77
N ALA A 22 -12.18 -50.08 -29.76
CA ALA A 22 -11.94 -48.72 -30.26
C ALA A 22 -13.23 -48.02 -30.78
N SER A 23 -14.30 -48.78 -31.07
CA SER A 23 -15.63 -48.22 -31.40
C SER A 23 -16.51 -47.96 -30.15
N GLY A 24 -15.95 -48.17 -28.95
CA GLY A 24 -16.61 -47.95 -27.67
C GLY A 24 -17.85 -48.82 -27.45
N ILE A 25 -18.90 -48.23 -26.89
CA ILE A 25 -20.16 -48.90 -26.59
C ILE A 25 -20.84 -49.52 -27.82
N THR A 26 -20.59 -48.98 -29.01
CA THR A 26 -21.20 -49.47 -30.25
C THR A 26 -20.67 -50.84 -30.67
N ALA A 27 -19.52 -51.25 -30.13
CA ALA A 27 -18.95 -52.57 -30.36
C ALA A 27 -19.68 -53.68 -29.59
N LEU A 28 -20.33 -53.33 -28.47
CA LEU A 28 -20.99 -54.30 -27.59
C LEU A 28 -22.20 -54.93 -28.28
N LYS A 29 -22.41 -56.22 -28.04
CA LYS A 29 -23.49 -57.02 -28.63
C LYS A 29 -24.35 -57.66 -27.55
N GLY A 30 -25.60 -57.97 -27.92
CA GLY A 30 -26.52 -58.72 -27.07
C GLY A 30 -26.72 -58.09 -25.69
N LYS A 31 -26.53 -58.90 -24.63
CA LYS A 31 -26.70 -58.46 -23.25
C LYS A 31 -25.65 -57.44 -22.81
N ASP A 32 -24.41 -57.52 -23.31
CA ASP A 32 -23.36 -56.55 -22.98
C ASP A 32 -23.74 -55.15 -23.47
N ALA A 33 -24.34 -55.06 -24.66
CA ALA A 33 -24.85 -53.79 -25.19
C ALA A 33 -25.95 -53.19 -24.31
N ALA A 34 -26.85 -54.04 -23.79
CA ALA A 34 -27.91 -53.61 -22.88
C ALA A 34 -27.34 -53.11 -21.55
N LYS A 35 -26.35 -53.81 -20.99
CA LYS A 35 -25.62 -53.39 -19.77
C LYS A 35 -24.91 -52.05 -20.00
N GLY A 36 -24.13 -51.93 -21.07
CA GLY A 36 -23.42 -50.69 -21.41
C GLY A 36 -24.36 -49.50 -21.60
N ARG A 37 -25.52 -49.68 -22.24
CA ARG A 37 -26.52 -48.60 -22.39
C ARG A 37 -27.12 -48.18 -21.04
N SER A 38 -27.34 -49.14 -20.15
CA SER A 38 -27.86 -48.86 -18.81
C SER A 38 -26.85 -48.09 -17.97
N LEU A 39 -25.57 -48.48 -18.02
CA LEU A 39 -24.49 -47.75 -17.36
C LEU A 39 -24.29 -46.35 -17.97
N GLN A 40 -24.41 -46.22 -19.29
CA GLN A 40 -24.32 -44.91 -19.95
C GLN A 40 -25.38 -43.92 -19.47
N SER A 41 -26.57 -44.40 -19.06
CA SER A 41 -27.61 -43.55 -18.47
C SER A 41 -27.41 -43.30 -16.98
N VAL A 42 -26.97 -44.29 -16.20
CA VAL A 42 -26.95 -44.19 -14.72
C VAL A 42 -25.65 -43.60 -14.19
N CYS A 43 -24.50 -44.01 -14.74
CA CYS A 43 -23.20 -43.65 -14.19
C CYS A 43 -22.94 -42.13 -14.12
N PRO A 44 -23.27 -41.32 -15.15
CA PRO A 44 -23.10 -39.87 -15.06
C PRO A 44 -23.90 -39.22 -13.91
N GLU A 45 -25.12 -39.72 -13.63
CA GLU A 45 -26.00 -39.17 -12.58
C GLU A 45 -25.45 -39.43 -11.17
N GLU A 46 -24.64 -40.48 -11.00
CA GLU A 46 -24.13 -40.95 -9.71
C GLU A 46 -22.65 -40.59 -9.49
N GLY A 47 -22.03 -39.80 -10.38
CA GLY A 47 -20.59 -39.47 -10.29
C GLY A 47 -19.67 -40.70 -10.46
N VAL A 48 -20.17 -41.75 -11.11
CA VAL A 48 -19.42 -42.97 -11.41
C VAL A 48 -18.97 -42.93 -12.86
N TYR A 49 -17.72 -43.32 -13.09
CA TYR A 49 -17.17 -43.47 -14.43
C TYR A 49 -17.16 -44.92 -14.81
N TRP A 50 -17.47 -45.21 -16.07
CA TRP A 50 -17.33 -46.55 -16.57
C TRP A 50 -16.54 -46.63 -17.87
N PHE A 51 -15.80 -47.72 -18.00
CA PHE A 51 -14.91 -48.00 -19.12
C PHE A 51 -15.10 -49.43 -19.58
N ILE A 52 -14.59 -49.74 -20.76
CA ILE A 52 -14.53 -51.11 -21.29
C ILE A 52 -13.05 -51.44 -21.45
N GLY A 53 -12.60 -52.60 -20.97
CA GLY A 53 -11.19 -52.95 -21.02
C GLY A 53 -10.91 -54.42 -21.18
N HIS A 54 -9.64 -54.72 -21.42
CA HIS A 54 -9.08 -56.06 -21.45
C HIS A 54 -8.34 -56.34 -20.16
N LEU A 55 -8.87 -57.30 -19.40
CA LEU A 55 -8.24 -57.88 -18.24
C LEU A 55 -7.41 -59.09 -18.69
N THR A 56 -6.18 -59.17 -18.22
CA THR A 56 -5.34 -60.35 -18.36
C THR A 56 -4.96 -60.84 -16.97
N ARG A 57 -5.45 -62.03 -16.60
CA ARG A 57 -4.98 -62.78 -15.43
C ARG A 57 -3.90 -63.76 -15.88
N VAL A 58 -2.79 -63.78 -15.15
CA VAL A 58 -1.69 -64.72 -15.35
C VAL A 58 -1.55 -65.55 -14.08
N CYS A 59 -1.58 -66.87 -14.24
CA CYS A 59 -1.37 -67.84 -13.17
C CYS A 59 -0.22 -68.76 -13.58
N ASN A 60 0.67 -69.06 -12.65
CA ASN A 60 1.72 -70.06 -12.86
C ASN A 60 1.30 -71.38 -12.24
N ASP A 61 1.58 -72.50 -12.90
CA ASP A 61 1.26 -73.84 -12.40
C ASP A 61 1.99 -74.11 -11.06
N PRO A 62 1.27 -74.34 -9.94
CA PRO A 62 1.89 -74.65 -8.65
C PRO A 62 2.50 -76.06 -8.60
N ASP A 63 2.11 -76.99 -9.49
CA ASP A 63 2.37 -78.43 -9.31
C ASP A 63 3.73 -78.95 -9.81
N ILE A 64 4.61 -78.10 -10.37
CA ILE A 64 5.90 -78.53 -10.97
C ILE A 64 7.12 -78.15 -10.11
N GLY A 65 6.91 -77.76 -8.84
CA GLY A 65 7.99 -77.49 -7.88
C GLY A 65 8.62 -78.76 -7.31
N PHE A 66 9.79 -79.18 -7.82
CA PHE A 66 10.59 -80.25 -7.21
C PHE A 66 11.00 -79.92 -5.78
N GLY A 67 10.22 -80.40 -4.79
CA GLY A 67 10.68 -80.90 -3.49
C GLY A 67 11.40 -79.96 -2.52
N TYR A 68 11.62 -78.69 -2.86
CA TYR A 68 11.98 -77.68 -1.88
C TYR A 68 10.69 -77.04 -1.41
N THR A 69 10.46 -77.13 -0.11
CA THR A 69 9.39 -76.48 0.64
C THR A 69 9.53 -74.96 0.52
N THR A 70 9.16 -74.40 -0.64
CA THR A 70 8.67 -73.03 -0.73
C THR A 70 7.20 -73.12 -0.41
N ASP A 71 6.80 -72.42 0.65
CA ASP A 71 5.41 -72.37 1.13
C ASP A 71 4.44 -72.12 -0.05
N GLU A 72 3.26 -72.73 -0.01
CA GLU A 72 2.17 -72.59 -1.03
C GLU A 72 1.72 -71.12 -1.27
N GLU A 73 2.38 -70.14 -0.65
CA GLU A 73 2.10 -68.71 -0.71
C GLU A 73 2.77 -67.98 -1.90
N ASP A 74 3.65 -68.61 -2.67
CA ASP A 74 4.47 -67.93 -3.71
C ASP A 74 3.98 -68.13 -5.17
N ALA A 75 2.80 -68.70 -5.42
CA ALA A 75 2.21 -68.68 -6.76
C ALA A 75 1.80 -67.24 -7.13
N GLU A 76 2.69 -66.50 -7.80
CA GLU A 76 2.45 -65.12 -8.23
C GLU A 76 1.29 -65.06 -9.25
N GLU A 77 0.06 -64.92 -8.76
CA GLU A 77 -1.08 -64.55 -9.59
C GLU A 77 -1.06 -63.05 -9.86
N THR A 78 -0.95 -62.67 -11.12
CA THR A 78 -0.99 -61.26 -11.52
C THR A 78 -2.22 -60.98 -12.36
N VAL A 79 -3.04 -60.03 -11.92
CA VAL A 79 -4.17 -59.51 -12.67
C VAL A 79 -3.80 -58.11 -13.17
N SER A 80 -3.79 -57.93 -14.48
CA SER A 80 -3.38 -56.67 -15.12
C SER A 80 -4.42 -56.19 -16.13
N LEU A 81 -4.67 -54.89 -16.14
CA LEU A 81 -5.48 -54.27 -17.18
C LEU A 81 -4.57 -53.87 -18.34
N THR A 82 -4.71 -54.55 -19.47
CA THR A 82 -3.82 -54.34 -20.63
C THR A 82 -4.30 -53.24 -21.56
N TYR A 83 -5.60 -52.96 -21.58
CA TYR A 83 -6.21 -51.94 -22.43
C TYR A 83 -7.53 -51.48 -21.84
N ALA A 84 -7.85 -50.18 -21.92
CA ALA A 84 -9.18 -49.67 -21.60
C ALA A 84 -9.56 -48.50 -22.50
N VAL A 85 -10.87 -48.35 -22.70
CA VAL A 85 -11.48 -47.28 -23.50
C VAL A 85 -12.68 -46.69 -22.77
N THR A 86 -12.91 -45.41 -23.02
CA THR A 86 -14.18 -44.75 -22.73
C THR A 86 -15.32 -45.37 -23.56
N PRO A 87 -16.59 -45.15 -23.18
CA PRO A 87 -17.73 -45.56 -24.00
C PRO A 87 -17.74 -44.96 -25.41
N ALA A 88 -17.00 -43.86 -25.62
CA ALA A 88 -16.78 -43.23 -26.92
C ALA A 88 -15.60 -43.83 -27.72
N GLY A 89 -14.89 -44.82 -27.18
CA GLY A 89 -13.77 -45.49 -27.85
C GLY A 89 -12.40 -44.82 -27.67
N ASN A 90 -12.31 -43.73 -26.89
CA ASN A 90 -11.02 -43.12 -26.59
C ASN A 90 -10.24 -43.97 -25.58
N GLU A 91 -9.00 -44.31 -25.91
CA GLU A 91 -8.10 -45.08 -25.03
C GLU A 91 -7.76 -44.31 -23.76
N ILE A 92 -7.70 -45.04 -22.66
CA ILE A 92 -7.38 -44.51 -21.34
C ILE A 92 -6.63 -45.57 -20.53
N ASN A 93 -5.56 -45.16 -19.86
CA ASN A 93 -4.77 -46.02 -18.99
C ASN A 93 -4.83 -45.47 -17.56
N ILE A 94 -5.62 -46.12 -16.69
CA ILE A 94 -5.99 -45.55 -15.38
C ILE A 94 -5.50 -46.44 -14.22
N PHE A 95 -5.03 -47.67 -14.47
CA PHE A 95 -4.98 -48.71 -13.44
C PHE A 95 -3.69 -49.53 -13.46
N ASP A 96 -2.83 -49.34 -12.46
CA ASP A 96 -1.63 -50.15 -12.23
C ASP A 96 -1.90 -51.35 -11.29
N SER A 97 -2.98 -51.29 -10.49
CA SER A 97 -3.44 -52.37 -9.61
C SER A 97 -4.97 -52.43 -9.62
N ILE A 98 -5.51 -53.64 -9.52
CA ILE A 98 -6.96 -53.92 -9.50
C ILE A 98 -7.32 -54.45 -8.11
N ASP A 99 -8.24 -53.77 -7.44
CA ASP A 99 -8.56 -54.05 -6.04
C ASP A 99 -9.70 -55.09 -5.89
N ALA A 100 -10.65 -55.17 -6.83
CA ALA A 100 -11.78 -56.10 -6.73
C ALA A 100 -12.41 -56.51 -8.08
N ILE A 101 -12.60 -57.82 -8.26
CA ILE A 101 -13.45 -58.40 -9.32
C ILE A 101 -14.81 -58.74 -8.70
N LEU A 102 -15.90 -58.17 -9.23
CA LEU A 102 -17.24 -58.29 -8.64
C LEU A 102 -17.89 -59.67 -8.82
N ALA A 103 -17.34 -60.52 -9.69
CA ALA A 103 -17.86 -61.86 -9.94
C ALA A 103 -17.12 -62.88 -9.05
N GLU A 104 -17.81 -63.41 -8.04
CA GLU A 104 -17.33 -64.56 -7.26
C GLU A 104 -17.16 -65.79 -8.18
N GLY A 105 -16.09 -66.54 -7.96
CA GLY A 105 -15.80 -67.76 -8.73
C GLY A 105 -15.59 -67.54 -10.22
N PHE A 106 -15.24 -66.33 -10.66
CA PHE A 106 -15.18 -66.00 -12.09
C PHE A 106 -14.24 -66.89 -12.93
N TYR A 107 -13.24 -67.47 -12.29
CA TYR A 107 -12.28 -68.38 -12.91
C TYR A 107 -12.40 -69.82 -12.39
N GLU A 108 -13.35 -70.11 -11.51
CA GLU A 108 -13.66 -71.46 -11.08
C GLU A 108 -14.29 -72.18 -12.30
N ASP A 109 -13.77 -73.37 -12.62
CA ASP A 109 -14.21 -74.21 -13.76
C ASP A 109 -13.91 -73.68 -15.19
N ARG A 110 -13.05 -72.67 -15.36
CA ARG A 110 -12.64 -72.16 -16.68
C ARG A 110 -11.21 -72.58 -17.06
N GLY A 111 -11.04 -73.10 -18.28
CA GLY A 111 -9.72 -73.34 -18.88
C GLY A 111 -9.02 -72.06 -19.37
N PRO A 112 -7.67 -72.03 -19.43
CA PRO A 112 -6.92 -70.88 -19.89
C PRO A 112 -7.18 -70.57 -21.38
N ASP A 113 -7.10 -69.29 -21.76
CA ASP A 113 -7.24 -68.90 -23.17
C ASP A 113 -5.92 -69.07 -23.94
N SER A 114 -4.80 -69.01 -23.23
CA SER A 114 -3.48 -69.39 -23.74
C SER A 114 -2.60 -69.97 -22.65
N GLU A 115 -1.72 -70.89 -23.05
CA GLU A 115 -0.72 -71.54 -22.21
C GLU A 115 0.65 -71.42 -22.89
N ASP A 116 1.66 -70.97 -22.16
CA ASP A 116 3.05 -71.12 -22.57
C ASP A 116 3.65 -72.26 -21.76
N GLU A 117 3.87 -73.39 -22.42
CA GLU A 117 4.71 -74.45 -21.88
C GLU A 117 6.16 -73.95 -21.89
N GLY A 118 6.88 -74.12 -20.77
CA GLY A 118 8.29 -73.74 -20.69
C GLY A 118 9.09 -74.39 -21.82
N GLU A 119 9.57 -73.59 -22.77
CA GLU A 119 10.31 -74.10 -23.93
C GLU A 119 11.49 -74.97 -23.48
N PHE A 120 11.64 -76.14 -24.12
CA PHE A 120 12.65 -77.19 -23.90
C PHE A 120 14.09 -76.71 -24.20
N THR A 121 14.50 -75.58 -23.64
CA THR A 121 15.84 -74.98 -23.78
C THR A 121 16.80 -75.40 -22.66
N GLY A 122 16.43 -76.43 -21.89
CA GLY A 122 17.28 -77.03 -20.86
C GLY A 122 17.10 -76.47 -19.44
N ASN A 123 16.15 -75.55 -19.23
CA ASN A 123 15.61 -75.25 -17.90
C ASN A 123 14.30 -76.03 -17.72
N GLU A 124 14.40 -77.32 -17.41
CA GLU A 124 13.28 -78.26 -17.18
C GLU A 124 12.44 -77.92 -15.91
N SER A 125 12.43 -76.66 -15.47
CA SER A 125 11.83 -76.21 -14.21
C SER A 125 11.12 -74.87 -14.33
N MET A 126 10.79 -74.40 -15.54
CA MET A 126 9.95 -73.22 -15.71
C MET A 126 8.47 -73.65 -15.67
N PRO A 127 7.67 -73.20 -14.69
CA PRO A 127 6.26 -73.57 -14.58
C PRO A 127 5.49 -73.04 -15.79
N SER A 128 4.47 -73.80 -16.21
CA SER A 128 3.55 -73.37 -17.27
C SER A 128 2.87 -72.06 -16.88
N THR A 129 2.84 -71.11 -17.80
CA THR A 129 2.15 -69.83 -17.60
C THR A 129 0.79 -69.90 -18.26
N TYR A 130 -0.27 -69.85 -17.45
CA TYR A 130 -1.65 -69.81 -17.90
C TYR A 130 -2.15 -68.38 -17.96
N ARG A 131 -2.76 -67.99 -19.10
CA ARG A 131 -3.31 -66.65 -19.28
C ARG A 131 -4.79 -66.70 -19.60
N TYR A 132 -5.54 -65.87 -18.89
CA TYR A 132 -6.97 -65.64 -19.09
C TYR A 132 -7.16 -64.22 -19.55
N HIS A 133 -7.78 -64.05 -20.71
CA HIS A 133 -8.08 -62.79 -21.34
C HIS A 133 -9.58 -62.55 -21.28
N ASP A 134 -9.97 -61.44 -20.67
CA ASP A 134 -11.36 -61.08 -20.47
C ASP A 134 -11.65 -59.67 -20.92
N THR A 135 -12.83 -59.49 -21.50
CA THR A 135 -13.37 -58.15 -21.65
C THR A 135 -14.22 -57.82 -20.44
N VAL A 136 -13.94 -56.69 -19.82
CA VAL A 136 -14.59 -56.24 -18.59
C VAL A 136 -15.16 -54.84 -18.75
N ILE A 137 -16.24 -54.56 -18.04
CA ILE A 137 -16.64 -53.21 -17.67
C ILE A 137 -15.85 -52.84 -16.41
N LEU A 138 -15.29 -51.63 -16.40
CA LEU A 138 -14.68 -51.04 -15.23
C LEU A 138 -15.60 -49.96 -14.68
N LEU A 139 -15.84 -49.94 -13.38
CA LEU A 139 -16.51 -48.86 -12.67
C LEU A 139 -15.50 -48.20 -11.74
N ALA A 140 -15.36 -46.89 -11.83
CA ALA A 140 -14.40 -46.12 -11.05
C ALA A 140 -15.03 -44.83 -10.52
N LEU A 141 -14.70 -44.46 -9.29
CA LEU A 141 -15.04 -43.17 -8.72
C LEU A 141 -14.11 -42.07 -9.26
N GLY A 142 -14.54 -40.80 -9.23
CA GLY A 142 -13.77 -39.66 -9.73
C GLY A 142 -12.33 -39.62 -9.23
N ASP A 143 -12.13 -39.87 -7.93
CA ASP A 143 -10.79 -39.89 -7.32
C ASP A 143 -9.86 -40.97 -7.91
N ALA A 144 -10.40 -42.12 -8.35
CA ALA A 144 -9.62 -43.15 -9.03
C ALA A 144 -9.27 -42.72 -10.47
N VAL A 145 -10.18 -42.04 -11.17
CA VAL A 145 -9.97 -41.53 -12.53
C VAL A 145 -8.93 -40.41 -12.55
N TRP A 146 -8.96 -39.50 -11.58
CA TRP A 146 -8.08 -38.32 -11.52
C TRP A 146 -6.79 -38.56 -10.74
N GLY A 147 -6.83 -39.44 -9.73
CA GLY A 147 -5.74 -39.65 -8.78
C GLY A 147 -4.62 -40.57 -9.23
N SER A 148 -4.80 -41.38 -10.27
CA SER A 148 -3.74 -42.27 -10.77
C SER A 148 -2.71 -41.62 -11.71
N THR A 149 -2.77 -40.30 -11.88
CA THR A 149 -1.82 -39.48 -12.66
C THR A 149 -0.38 -39.44 -12.12
N THR A 150 -0.05 -40.18 -11.05
CA THR A 150 1.30 -40.18 -10.46
C THR A 150 2.31 -41.00 -11.26
N ASN A 151 1.87 -41.84 -12.20
CA ASN A 151 2.79 -42.69 -12.95
C ASN A 151 3.36 -41.94 -14.17
N THR A 152 4.67 -41.72 -14.20
CA THR A 152 5.36 -41.03 -15.30
C THR A 152 5.25 -41.76 -16.64
N SER A 153 4.81 -43.03 -16.63
CA SER A 153 4.56 -43.88 -17.80
C SER A 153 3.27 -43.56 -18.57
N GLU A 154 2.38 -42.72 -18.04
CA GLU A 154 1.07 -42.45 -18.66
C GLU A 154 1.21 -41.90 -20.09
N ASN A 155 0.44 -42.39 -21.06
CA ASN A 155 0.50 -41.85 -22.43
C ASN A 155 -0.24 -40.49 -22.53
N LEU A 156 0.27 -39.56 -23.34
CA LEU A 156 -0.38 -38.27 -23.63
C LEU A 156 -1.82 -38.44 -24.16
N THR A 157 -2.11 -39.54 -24.87
CA THR A 157 -3.48 -39.90 -25.29
C THR A 157 -4.41 -40.06 -24.08
N THR A 158 -3.95 -40.70 -23.01
CA THR A 158 -4.73 -40.87 -21.77
C THR A 158 -5.00 -39.52 -21.12
N THR A 159 -4.01 -38.64 -21.07
CA THR A 159 -4.18 -37.28 -20.54
C THR A 159 -5.20 -36.48 -21.37
N ALA A 160 -5.15 -36.58 -22.71
CA ALA A 160 -6.13 -35.97 -23.59
C ALA A 160 -7.55 -36.50 -23.32
N THR A 161 -7.70 -37.82 -23.18
CA THR A 161 -8.98 -38.45 -22.87
C THR A 161 -9.53 -37.99 -21.51
N ARG A 162 -8.69 -37.88 -20.48
CA ARG A 162 -9.06 -37.35 -19.16
C ARG A 162 -9.60 -35.93 -19.23
N LEU A 163 -8.93 -35.04 -19.97
CA LEU A 163 -9.41 -33.67 -20.16
C LEU A 163 -10.80 -33.63 -20.81
N LYS A 164 -11.05 -34.49 -21.81
CA LYS A 164 -12.37 -34.60 -22.46
C LYS A 164 -13.46 -35.13 -21.51
N ILE A 165 -13.12 -36.13 -20.68
CA ILE A 165 -14.06 -36.67 -19.68
C ILE A 165 -14.44 -35.56 -18.69
N MET A 166 -13.45 -34.83 -18.19
CA MET A 166 -13.67 -33.76 -17.22
C MET A 166 -14.46 -32.59 -17.82
N GLU A 167 -14.20 -32.23 -19.08
CA GLU A 167 -14.98 -31.22 -19.80
C GLU A 167 -16.45 -31.65 -19.95
N ALA A 168 -16.71 -32.92 -20.27
CA ALA A 168 -18.05 -33.46 -20.39
C ALA A 168 -18.77 -33.48 -19.03
N GLU A 169 -18.08 -33.88 -17.96
CA GLU A 169 -18.63 -33.92 -16.60
C GLU A 169 -18.99 -32.52 -16.11
N VAL A 170 -18.06 -31.57 -16.16
CA VAL A 170 -18.29 -30.16 -15.79
C VAL A 170 -19.47 -29.56 -16.56
N SER A 171 -19.60 -29.92 -17.84
CA SER A 171 -20.70 -29.44 -18.68
C SER A 171 -22.05 -30.04 -18.29
N ALA A 172 -22.07 -31.28 -17.80
CA ALA A 172 -23.28 -31.98 -17.35
C ALA A 172 -23.68 -31.59 -15.92
N HIS A 173 -22.70 -31.40 -15.03
CA HIS A 173 -22.87 -31.18 -13.59
C HIS A 173 -22.02 -29.99 -13.13
N PRO A 174 -22.45 -28.74 -13.36
CA PRO A 174 -21.67 -27.54 -12.98
C PRO A 174 -21.87 -27.17 -11.50
N ASP A 175 -21.97 -28.16 -10.60
CA ASP A 175 -22.07 -27.92 -9.16
C ASP A 175 -20.69 -27.74 -8.51
N GLU A 176 -20.70 -27.22 -7.28
CA GLU A 176 -19.48 -26.84 -6.55
C GLU A 176 -18.54 -28.03 -6.30
N LEU A 177 -19.09 -29.23 -6.05
CA LEU A 177 -18.31 -30.44 -5.79
C LEU A 177 -17.60 -30.90 -7.06
N THR A 178 -18.33 -30.99 -8.19
CA THR A 178 -17.73 -31.34 -9.49
C THR A 178 -16.67 -30.32 -9.90
N ILE A 179 -16.89 -29.02 -9.67
CA ILE A 179 -15.89 -27.99 -9.95
C ILE A 179 -14.63 -28.19 -9.09
N GLU A 180 -14.78 -28.50 -7.80
CA GLU A 180 -13.65 -28.78 -6.90
C GLU A 180 -12.85 -30.02 -7.35
N GLU A 181 -13.54 -31.11 -7.68
CA GLU A 181 -12.93 -32.34 -8.19
C GLU A 181 -12.19 -32.11 -9.51
N ALA A 182 -12.84 -31.42 -10.46
CA ALA A 182 -12.23 -31.03 -11.73
C ALA A 182 -11.00 -30.14 -11.51
N THR A 183 -11.05 -29.20 -10.56
CA THR A 183 -9.91 -28.35 -10.20
C THR A 183 -8.73 -29.18 -9.72
N ASN A 184 -8.96 -30.13 -8.81
CA ASN A 184 -7.94 -31.02 -8.28
C ASN A 184 -7.37 -31.96 -9.36
N GLY A 185 -8.24 -32.49 -10.23
CA GLY A 185 -7.85 -33.31 -11.37
C GLY A 185 -6.99 -32.54 -12.38
N LEU A 186 -7.41 -31.33 -12.78
CA LEU A 186 -6.61 -30.47 -13.65
C LEU A 186 -5.25 -30.20 -13.06
N LYS A 187 -5.18 -29.87 -11.76
CA LYS A 187 -3.93 -29.60 -11.06
C LYS A 187 -2.96 -30.77 -11.21
N ARG A 188 -3.42 -31.99 -10.99
CA ARG A 188 -2.62 -33.22 -11.14
C ARG A 188 -2.20 -33.46 -12.59
N ILE A 189 -3.11 -33.26 -13.56
CA ILE A 189 -2.80 -33.36 -15.00
C ILE A 189 -1.70 -32.39 -15.40
N ILE A 190 -1.80 -31.12 -15.00
CA ILE A 190 -0.81 -30.08 -15.31
C ILE A 190 0.54 -30.45 -14.69
N GLN A 191 0.54 -30.91 -13.43
CA GLN A 191 1.76 -31.37 -12.75
C GLN A 191 2.43 -32.55 -13.48
N ASN A 192 1.66 -33.53 -13.94
CA ASN A 192 2.19 -34.66 -14.71
C ASN A 192 2.76 -34.21 -16.07
N LEU A 193 2.04 -33.35 -16.80
CA LEU A 193 2.53 -32.77 -18.05
C LEU A 193 3.87 -32.03 -17.83
N ILE A 194 3.99 -31.26 -16.75
CA ILE A 194 5.26 -30.61 -16.37
C ILE A 194 6.34 -31.65 -16.07
N ALA A 195 6.08 -32.66 -15.25
CA ALA A 195 7.06 -33.70 -14.91
C ALA A 195 7.58 -34.45 -16.17
N LYS A 196 6.70 -34.72 -17.13
CA LYS A 196 7.06 -35.32 -18.42
C LYS A 196 7.99 -34.43 -19.24
N THR A 197 7.76 -33.12 -19.28
CA THR A 197 8.69 -32.20 -19.95
C THR A 197 10.08 -32.20 -19.32
N GLN A 198 10.16 -32.29 -18.00
CA GLN A 198 11.44 -32.35 -17.28
C GLN A 198 12.20 -33.64 -17.58
N LEU A 199 11.52 -34.80 -17.53
CA LEU A 199 12.13 -36.11 -17.86
C LEU A 199 12.71 -36.12 -19.27
N TYR A 200 11.97 -35.59 -20.25
CA TYR A 200 12.42 -35.52 -21.64
C TYR A 200 13.73 -34.74 -21.79
N THR A 201 13.87 -33.60 -21.09
CA THR A 201 15.11 -32.81 -21.17
C THR A 201 16.31 -33.43 -20.47
N ARG A 202 16.09 -34.25 -19.43
CA ARG A 202 17.19 -34.91 -18.70
C ARG A 202 17.75 -36.12 -19.45
N ILE A 203 16.93 -36.84 -20.22
CA ILE A 203 17.29 -38.15 -20.81
C ILE A 203 17.97 -38.03 -22.19
N ARG A 204 18.14 -36.81 -22.72
CA ARG A 204 18.42 -36.55 -24.15
C ARG A 204 19.77 -37.02 -24.75
N PRO A 205 20.67 -37.79 -24.09
CA PRO A 205 21.70 -38.49 -24.87
C PRO A 205 21.93 -39.99 -24.62
N LEU A 206 21.31 -40.67 -23.63
CA LEU A 206 21.88 -41.96 -23.18
C LEU A 206 21.13 -43.25 -23.57
N TYR A 207 19.85 -43.21 -23.94
CA TYR A 207 19.12 -44.45 -24.30
C TYR A 207 18.17 -44.22 -25.47
N THR A 208 18.56 -44.70 -26.65
CA THR A 208 17.78 -44.66 -27.91
C THR A 208 16.60 -45.64 -27.96
N GLY A 209 16.22 -46.24 -26.82
CA GLY A 209 15.13 -47.23 -26.73
C GLY A 209 13.92 -46.81 -25.90
N ALA A 210 13.94 -45.65 -25.25
CA ALA A 210 12.82 -45.20 -24.43
C ALA A 210 11.75 -44.51 -25.30
N TRP A 211 10.52 -45.03 -25.23
CA TRP A 211 9.28 -44.56 -25.85
C TRP A 211 9.29 -43.08 -26.23
N TYR A 212 9.26 -42.81 -27.54
CA TYR A 212 9.23 -41.48 -28.13
C TYR A 212 7.91 -40.79 -27.80
N TYR A 213 7.87 -40.00 -26.73
CA TYR A 213 6.85 -38.96 -26.61
C TYR A 213 7.28 -37.79 -27.48
N GLU A 214 6.44 -37.39 -28.43
CA GLU A 214 6.63 -36.16 -29.21
C GLU A 214 6.36 -34.96 -28.30
N PRO A 215 7.40 -34.18 -27.93
CA PRO A 215 7.23 -33.02 -27.04
C PRO A 215 6.24 -31.99 -27.58
N GLU A 216 6.08 -31.94 -28.91
CA GLU A 216 5.13 -31.11 -29.65
C GLU A 216 3.67 -31.38 -29.28
N SER A 217 3.38 -32.54 -28.68
CA SER A 217 2.04 -32.91 -28.23
C SER A 217 1.67 -32.37 -26.84
N ILE A 218 2.62 -31.85 -26.05
CA ILE A 218 2.35 -31.32 -24.70
C ILE A 218 1.69 -29.93 -24.73
N PRO A 219 2.12 -28.96 -25.56
CA PRO A 219 1.51 -27.64 -25.58
C PRO A 219 0.00 -27.63 -25.85
N PRO A 220 -0.54 -28.39 -26.83
CA PRO A 220 -1.99 -28.46 -27.04
C PRO A 220 -2.78 -28.95 -25.82
N LEU A 221 -2.21 -29.89 -25.04
CA LEU A 221 -2.84 -30.41 -23.83
C LEU A 221 -2.87 -29.38 -22.70
N LEU A 222 -1.78 -28.62 -22.54
CA LEU A 222 -1.75 -27.50 -21.60
C LEU A 222 -2.70 -26.38 -22.01
N GLU A 223 -2.85 -26.08 -23.30
CA GLU A 223 -3.86 -25.14 -23.80
C GLU A 223 -5.28 -25.63 -23.53
N HIS A 224 -5.56 -26.93 -23.71
CA HIS A 224 -6.85 -27.55 -23.40
C HIS A 224 -7.13 -27.50 -21.89
N ALA A 225 -6.16 -27.85 -21.05
CA ALA A 225 -6.27 -27.73 -19.59
C ALA A 225 -6.50 -26.27 -19.16
N ALA A 226 -5.81 -25.29 -19.75
CA ALA A 226 -6.04 -23.87 -19.48
C ALA A 226 -7.45 -23.44 -19.90
N SER A 227 -7.93 -23.92 -21.06
CA SER A 227 -9.28 -23.66 -21.53
C SER A 227 -10.33 -24.21 -20.56
N LEU A 228 -10.18 -25.46 -20.12
CA LEU A 228 -11.08 -26.09 -19.17
C LEU A 228 -11.04 -25.38 -17.81
N GLY A 229 -9.86 -25.02 -17.32
CA GLY A 229 -9.68 -24.22 -16.11
C GLY A 229 -10.45 -22.90 -16.17
N ARG A 230 -10.46 -22.21 -17.32
CA ARG A 230 -11.28 -21.01 -17.54
C ARG A 230 -12.77 -21.31 -17.49
N THR A 231 -13.22 -22.41 -18.10
CA THR A 231 -14.63 -22.83 -18.09
C THR A 231 -15.15 -23.09 -16.67
N ILE A 232 -14.35 -23.69 -15.79
CA ILE A 232 -14.71 -23.96 -14.39
C ILE A 232 -14.46 -22.78 -13.42
N GLY A 233 -14.13 -21.60 -13.93
CA GLY A 233 -13.84 -20.42 -13.10
C GLY A 233 -12.45 -20.42 -12.43
N GLN A 234 -11.63 -21.44 -12.67
CA GLN A 234 -10.25 -21.59 -12.20
C GLN A 234 -9.25 -21.01 -13.18
N THR A 235 -9.43 -19.72 -13.53
CA THR A 235 -8.63 -19.04 -14.55
C THR A 235 -7.12 -19.11 -14.28
N PHE A 236 -6.72 -19.07 -13.01
CA PHE A 236 -5.31 -19.01 -12.64
C PHE A 236 -4.69 -20.38 -12.33
N LEU A 237 -5.43 -21.47 -12.46
CA LEU A 237 -4.93 -22.78 -12.02
C LEU A 237 -3.64 -23.19 -12.74
N VAL A 238 -3.62 -23.07 -14.07
CA VAL A 238 -2.42 -23.37 -14.86
C VAL A 238 -1.27 -22.46 -14.46
N ARG A 239 -1.52 -21.15 -14.35
CA ARG A 239 -0.52 -20.17 -13.89
C ARG A 239 0.02 -20.51 -12.51
N ASP A 240 -0.83 -20.80 -11.54
CA ASP A 240 -0.47 -20.98 -10.14
C ASP A 240 0.30 -22.30 -9.94
N VAL A 241 -0.11 -23.36 -10.65
CA VAL A 241 0.64 -24.62 -10.71
C VAL A 241 2.01 -24.38 -11.33
N LEU A 242 2.08 -23.70 -12.48
CA LEU A 242 3.35 -23.37 -13.11
C LEU A 242 4.24 -22.49 -12.22
N GLN A 243 3.69 -21.45 -11.56
CA GLN A 243 4.39 -20.58 -10.60
C GLN A 243 4.95 -21.37 -9.42
N SER A 244 4.22 -22.35 -8.92
CA SER A 244 4.74 -23.22 -7.86
C SER A 244 5.96 -24.01 -8.33
N HIS A 245 5.97 -24.49 -9.58
CA HIS A 245 7.13 -25.15 -10.18
C HIS A 245 8.28 -24.18 -10.52
N PHE A 246 7.99 -22.95 -10.94
CA PHE A 246 9.00 -21.88 -11.16
C PHE A 246 9.84 -21.60 -9.92
N ARG A 247 9.21 -21.57 -8.73
CA ARG A 247 9.94 -21.25 -7.48
C ARG A 247 10.95 -22.32 -7.09
N ASN A 248 10.80 -23.54 -7.59
CA ASN A 248 11.66 -24.67 -7.21
C ASN A 248 12.93 -24.76 -8.08
N GLY A 249 13.10 -23.91 -9.10
CA GLY A 249 14.30 -23.90 -9.96
C GLY A 249 14.44 -25.11 -10.90
N GLU A 250 13.44 -26.00 -10.92
CA GLU A 250 13.44 -27.22 -11.73
C GLU A 250 12.96 -26.96 -13.17
N TRP A 251 13.58 -26.00 -13.84
CA TRP A 251 13.24 -25.68 -15.22
C TRP A 251 14.13 -26.43 -16.20
N SER A 252 13.49 -26.93 -17.25
CA SER A 252 14.14 -27.53 -18.40
C SER A 252 14.49 -26.45 -19.44
N ASP A 253 15.50 -26.69 -20.27
CA ASP A 253 15.91 -25.84 -21.41
C ASP A 253 14.83 -25.74 -22.53
N TYR A 254 13.56 -26.02 -22.22
CA TYR A 254 12.50 -26.22 -23.19
C TYR A 254 11.79 -24.90 -23.55
N SER A 255 12.33 -24.22 -24.57
CA SER A 255 11.88 -22.90 -25.05
C SER A 255 10.40 -22.82 -25.42
N GLU A 256 9.80 -23.92 -25.90
CA GLU A 256 8.39 -23.95 -26.29
C GLU A 256 7.44 -23.96 -25.08
N LEU A 257 7.78 -24.67 -24.01
CA LEU A 257 7.01 -24.64 -22.77
C LEU A 257 7.10 -23.24 -22.15
N ILE A 258 8.29 -22.65 -22.11
CA ILE A 258 8.50 -21.25 -21.68
C ILE A 258 7.61 -20.30 -22.49
N THR A 259 7.56 -20.47 -23.80
CA THR A 259 6.75 -19.66 -24.70
C THR A 259 5.26 -19.83 -24.41
N LEU A 260 4.81 -21.07 -24.19
CA LEU A 260 3.43 -21.37 -23.84
C LEU A 260 3.05 -20.76 -22.49
N VAL A 261 3.91 -20.86 -21.49
CA VAL A 261 3.67 -20.26 -20.17
C VAL A 261 3.60 -18.74 -20.26
N ALA A 262 4.51 -18.11 -21.01
CA ALA A 262 4.44 -16.67 -21.26
C ALA A 262 3.14 -16.28 -21.99
N LYS A 263 2.69 -17.11 -22.95
CA LYS A 263 1.45 -16.92 -23.70
C LYS A 263 0.21 -17.05 -22.81
N GLU A 264 0.11 -18.09 -21.98
CA GLU A 264 -1.02 -18.27 -21.07
C GLU A 264 -1.03 -17.20 -19.97
N ILE A 265 0.13 -16.83 -19.40
CA ILE A 265 0.23 -15.67 -18.50
C ILE A 265 -0.29 -14.42 -19.21
N GLY A 266 0.10 -14.18 -20.46
CA GLY A 266 -0.38 -13.04 -21.25
C GLY A 266 -1.89 -13.07 -21.54
N LYS A 267 -2.46 -14.25 -21.81
CA LYS A 267 -3.91 -14.43 -22.02
C LYS A 267 -4.67 -14.19 -20.72
N ASP A 268 -4.25 -14.80 -19.63
CA ASP A 268 -4.90 -14.67 -18.32
C ASP A 268 -4.90 -13.21 -17.83
N THR A 269 -3.84 -12.45 -18.15
CA THR A 269 -3.74 -11.03 -17.78
C THR A 269 -4.58 -10.12 -18.68
N LEU A 270 -4.95 -10.57 -19.89
CA LEU A 270 -5.85 -9.86 -20.81
C LEU A 270 -7.34 -10.18 -20.57
N CYS A 271 -7.67 -11.39 -20.10
CA CYS A 271 -9.05 -11.89 -20.05
C CYS A 271 -9.95 -11.26 -18.98
N ARG A 272 -9.42 -10.69 -17.90
CA ARG A 272 -10.19 -9.88 -16.94
C ARG A 272 -9.37 -8.71 -16.42
N VAL A 273 -9.33 -7.65 -17.23
CA VAL A 273 -8.99 -6.31 -16.75
C VAL A 273 -10.02 -5.92 -15.67
N PRO A 274 -9.63 -5.68 -14.41
CA PRO A 274 -10.56 -5.24 -13.38
C PRO A 274 -11.34 -4.00 -13.83
N SER A 275 -12.63 -3.92 -13.47
CA SER A 275 -13.42 -2.70 -13.65
C SER A 275 -12.93 -1.63 -12.66
N GLY A 276 -11.89 -0.91 -13.07
CA GLY A 276 -11.16 0.03 -12.20
C GLY A 276 -9.66 -0.27 -12.24
N LEU A 277 -9.05 -0.09 -13.40
CA LEU A 277 -7.61 -0.19 -13.55
C LEU A 277 -6.91 0.88 -12.71
N THR A 278 -5.90 0.47 -11.95
CA THR A 278 -5.08 1.35 -11.11
C THR A 278 -3.61 1.24 -11.50
N PHE A 279 -2.80 2.23 -11.14
CA PHE A 279 -1.34 2.15 -11.33
C PHE A 279 -0.72 1.06 -10.45
N THR A 280 -1.30 0.77 -9.30
CA THR A 280 -0.94 -0.39 -8.46
C THR A 280 -1.08 -1.70 -9.24
N TYR A 281 -2.21 -1.91 -9.92
CA TYR A 281 -2.41 -3.08 -10.76
C TYR A 281 -1.38 -3.17 -11.89
N ALA A 282 -1.17 -2.08 -12.63
CA ALA A 282 -0.18 -2.05 -13.71
C ALA A 282 1.25 -2.34 -13.21
N ASN A 283 1.62 -1.81 -12.03
CA ASN A 283 2.93 -2.06 -11.45
C ASN A 283 3.10 -3.49 -10.97
N ASN A 284 2.07 -4.08 -10.36
CA ASN A 284 2.08 -5.49 -9.98
C ASN A 284 2.22 -6.40 -11.20
N MET A 285 1.57 -6.03 -12.31
CA MET A 285 1.72 -6.69 -13.59
C MET A 285 3.16 -6.61 -14.12
N ARG A 286 3.77 -5.41 -14.13
CA ARG A 286 5.19 -5.24 -14.46
C ARG A 286 6.09 -6.11 -13.59
N LYS A 287 5.92 -6.07 -12.25
CA LYS A 287 6.69 -6.88 -11.29
C LYS A 287 6.54 -8.38 -11.55
N THR A 288 5.35 -8.81 -11.96
CA THR A 288 5.09 -10.20 -12.35
C THR A 288 5.91 -10.58 -13.58
N PHE A 289 5.87 -9.77 -14.64
CA PHE A 289 6.71 -10.01 -15.83
C PHE A 289 8.20 -10.03 -15.50
N GLU A 290 8.69 -9.11 -14.66
CA GLU A 290 10.09 -9.10 -14.22
C GLU A 290 10.46 -10.33 -13.38
N SER A 291 9.55 -10.78 -12.52
CA SER A 291 9.73 -12.01 -11.74
C SER A 291 9.80 -13.24 -12.64
N VAL A 292 8.95 -13.32 -13.66
CA VAL A 292 9.01 -14.40 -14.65
C VAL A 292 10.31 -14.31 -15.43
N GLY A 293 10.68 -13.13 -15.92
CA GLY A 293 11.90 -12.90 -16.70
C GLY A 293 13.17 -13.33 -15.99
N ARG A 294 13.29 -13.08 -14.67
CA ARG A 294 14.44 -13.54 -13.88
C ARG A 294 14.65 -15.05 -13.86
N ASN A 295 13.61 -15.83 -14.16
CA ASN A 295 13.65 -17.29 -14.20
C ASN A 295 13.68 -17.86 -15.63
N LEU A 296 13.62 -17.02 -16.67
CA LEU A 296 13.64 -17.48 -18.06
C LEU A 296 15.07 -17.52 -18.63
N PRO A 297 15.35 -18.47 -19.56
CA PRO A 297 16.57 -18.43 -20.37
C PRO A 297 16.71 -17.11 -21.12
N HIS A 298 17.94 -16.63 -21.28
CA HIS A 298 18.23 -15.34 -21.91
C HIS A 298 17.63 -15.21 -23.33
N ALA A 299 17.50 -16.32 -24.06
CA ALA A 299 16.90 -16.34 -25.40
C ALA A 299 15.40 -15.97 -25.41
N ALA A 300 14.67 -16.19 -24.32
CA ALA A 300 13.23 -15.91 -24.20
C ALA A 300 12.94 -14.49 -23.65
N LEU A 301 13.92 -13.83 -23.03
CA LEU A 301 13.77 -12.49 -22.45
C LEU A 301 13.26 -11.43 -23.44
N PRO A 302 13.71 -11.37 -24.70
CA PRO A 302 13.21 -10.37 -25.65
C PRO A 302 11.71 -10.50 -25.91
N ALA A 303 11.21 -11.72 -26.10
CA ALA A 303 9.80 -11.99 -26.36
C ALA A 303 8.92 -11.64 -25.14
N LEU A 304 9.35 -12.03 -23.94
CA LEU A 304 8.65 -11.67 -22.70
C LEU A 304 8.64 -10.15 -22.47
N THR A 305 9.76 -9.48 -22.75
CA THR A 305 9.87 -8.03 -22.62
C THR A 305 8.95 -7.31 -23.60
N ASP A 306 8.84 -7.79 -24.83
CA ASP A 306 7.93 -7.22 -25.83
C ASP A 306 6.46 -7.43 -25.49
N LEU A 307 6.12 -8.61 -24.98
CA LEU A 307 4.78 -8.91 -24.45
C LEU A 307 4.44 -8.00 -23.27
N ALA A 308 5.34 -7.90 -22.28
CA ALA A 308 5.16 -7.05 -21.10
C ALA A 308 4.96 -5.58 -21.51
N ARG A 309 5.77 -5.09 -22.46
CA ARG A 309 5.65 -3.73 -23.01
C ARG A 309 4.31 -3.52 -23.69
N THR A 310 3.93 -4.41 -24.60
CA THR A 310 2.64 -4.34 -25.32
C THR A 310 1.47 -4.33 -24.36
N HIS A 311 1.53 -5.16 -23.32
CA HIS A 311 0.50 -5.23 -22.29
C HIS A 311 0.43 -3.96 -21.44
N MET A 312 1.57 -3.38 -21.04
CA MET A 312 1.61 -2.09 -20.33
C MET A 312 1.04 -0.96 -21.18
N TYR A 313 1.38 -0.91 -22.47
CA TYR A 313 0.86 0.11 -23.38
C TYR A 313 -0.65 -0.07 -23.66
N TYR A 314 -1.18 -1.27 -23.47
CA TYR A 314 -2.62 -1.52 -23.51
C TYR A 314 -3.32 -1.08 -22.21
N ILE A 315 -2.73 -1.36 -21.03
CA ILE A 315 -3.37 -1.07 -19.74
C ILE A 315 -3.31 0.41 -19.38
N LEU A 316 -2.14 1.04 -19.48
CA LEU A 316 -1.91 2.37 -18.92
C LEU A 316 -2.88 3.45 -19.45
N PRO A 317 -3.22 3.53 -20.75
CA PRO A 317 -4.18 4.52 -21.26
C PRO A 317 -5.62 4.35 -20.74
N ARG A 318 -5.94 3.23 -20.08
CA ARG A 318 -7.27 2.93 -19.53
C ARG A 318 -7.37 3.19 -18.03
N ILE A 319 -6.26 3.51 -17.36
CA ILE A 319 -6.28 3.95 -15.97
C ILE A 319 -6.80 5.39 -15.97
N SER A 320 -7.79 5.67 -15.13
CA SER A 320 -8.34 7.01 -14.96
C SER A 320 -8.18 7.46 -13.50
N GLY A 321 -7.53 8.61 -13.32
CA GLY A 321 -7.23 9.15 -11.99
C GLY A 321 -6.05 8.47 -11.29
N LEU A 322 -5.63 9.07 -10.18
CA LEU A 322 -4.50 8.62 -9.37
C LEU A 322 -4.95 8.52 -7.91
N ASN A 323 -5.11 7.32 -7.36
CA ASN A 323 -5.43 7.20 -5.94
C ASN A 323 -4.19 7.40 -5.06
N ALA A 324 -4.37 7.65 -3.77
CA ALA A 324 -3.24 7.83 -2.83
C ALA A 324 -2.31 6.60 -2.80
N GLU A 325 -2.86 5.39 -2.90
CA GLU A 325 -2.11 4.13 -2.94
C GLU A 325 -1.32 3.93 -4.24
N ASP A 326 -1.70 4.63 -5.31
CA ASP A 326 -1.10 4.50 -6.63
C ASP A 326 0.17 5.34 -6.82
N VAL A 327 0.46 6.27 -5.91
CA VAL A 327 1.59 7.20 -6.05
C VAL A 327 2.93 6.47 -6.15
N LEU A 328 3.23 5.59 -5.19
CA LEU A 328 4.50 4.84 -5.18
C LEU A 328 4.59 3.83 -6.36
N PRO A 329 3.54 3.04 -6.66
CA PRO A 329 3.50 2.22 -7.87
C PRO A 329 3.71 3.01 -9.17
N LEU A 330 3.17 4.22 -9.26
CA LEU A 330 3.36 5.08 -10.43
C LEU A 330 4.82 5.55 -10.55
N VAL A 331 5.47 5.94 -9.46
CA VAL A 331 6.91 6.30 -9.47
C VAL A 331 7.74 5.12 -9.96
N GLU A 332 7.49 3.90 -9.45
CA GLU A 332 8.20 2.70 -9.89
C GLU A 332 7.95 2.37 -11.36
N LEU A 333 6.69 2.44 -11.81
CA LEU A 333 6.32 2.24 -13.23
C LEU A 333 7.04 3.23 -14.14
N SER A 334 7.10 4.50 -13.75
CA SER A 334 7.69 5.58 -14.54
C SER A 334 9.15 5.31 -14.88
N ARG A 335 9.90 4.63 -14.00
CA ARG A 335 11.29 4.22 -14.25
C ARG A 335 11.45 3.22 -15.39
N SER A 336 10.42 2.40 -15.64
CA SER A 336 10.45 1.33 -16.65
C SER A 336 9.89 1.75 -18.02
N LEU A 337 9.21 2.89 -18.09
CA LEU A 337 8.55 3.36 -19.30
C LEU A 337 9.50 4.14 -20.21
N GLN A 338 9.29 3.99 -21.53
CA GLN A 338 9.91 4.87 -22.51
C GLN A 338 9.39 6.30 -22.34
N LEU A 339 10.25 7.30 -22.50
CA LEU A 339 9.94 8.71 -22.23
C LEU A 339 8.77 9.19 -23.08
N GLU A 340 8.69 8.75 -24.33
CA GLU A 340 7.63 9.10 -25.28
C GLU A 340 6.27 8.62 -24.76
N LYS A 341 6.22 7.37 -24.27
CA LYS A 341 5.00 6.77 -23.73
C LYS A 341 4.63 7.29 -22.35
N TYR A 342 5.62 7.59 -21.53
CA TYR A 342 5.41 8.31 -20.28
C TYR A 342 4.74 9.67 -20.54
N SER A 343 5.25 10.40 -21.53
CA SER A 343 4.73 11.74 -21.89
C SER A 343 3.34 11.69 -22.53
N GLU A 344 3.06 10.66 -23.33
CA GLU A 344 1.76 10.45 -23.98
C GLU A 344 0.67 10.01 -22.99
N ILE A 345 1.02 9.19 -21.99
CA ILE A 345 0.05 8.49 -21.15
C ILE A 345 0.00 9.07 -19.73
N ILE A 346 1.14 9.19 -19.05
CA ILE A 346 1.17 9.53 -17.61
C ILE A 346 0.99 11.03 -17.38
N LEU A 347 1.69 11.89 -18.14
CA LEU A 347 1.63 13.34 -17.92
C LEU A 347 0.21 13.92 -18.06
N PRO A 348 -0.60 13.56 -19.08
CA PRO A 348 -1.97 14.04 -19.19
C PRO A 348 -2.87 13.57 -18.05
N GLU A 349 -2.66 12.37 -17.53
CA GLU A 349 -3.43 11.87 -16.38
C GLU A 349 -3.05 12.62 -15.08
N LEU A 350 -1.76 12.85 -14.84
CA LEU A 350 -1.30 13.68 -13.71
C LEU A 350 -1.91 15.08 -13.75
N GLN A 351 -2.06 15.67 -14.94
CA GLN A 351 -2.69 16.98 -15.09
C GLN A 351 -4.17 16.99 -14.63
N LYS A 352 -4.90 15.88 -14.82
CA LYS A 352 -6.31 15.73 -14.43
C LYS A 352 -6.49 15.44 -12.93
N CYS A 353 -5.46 14.94 -12.26
CA CYS A 353 -5.50 14.58 -10.85
C CYS A 353 -5.64 15.82 -9.95
N ASP A 354 -6.05 15.62 -8.69
CA ASP A 354 -6.19 16.72 -7.74
C ASP A 354 -4.82 17.32 -7.35
N HIS A 355 -4.81 18.41 -6.58
CA HIS A 355 -3.54 19.04 -6.16
C HIS A 355 -2.72 18.11 -5.27
N GLU A 356 -3.37 17.47 -4.29
CA GLU A 356 -2.72 16.70 -3.24
C GLU A 356 -2.02 15.45 -3.81
N GLN A 357 -2.69 14.72 -4.69
CA GLN A 357 -2.18 13.52 -5.36
C GLN A 357 -0.92 13.82 -6.19
N VAL A 358 -0.97 14.89 -6.98
CA VAL A 358 0.19 15.27 -7.81
C VAL A 358 1.33 15.80 -6.93
N LEU A 359 1.03 16.50 -5.83
CA LEU A 359 2.05 16.98 -4.91
C LEU A 359 2.77 15.80 -4.24
N ARG A 360 2.00 14.81 -3.74
CA ARG A 360 2.54 13.55 -3.20
C ARG A 360 3.41 12.82 -4.22
N PHE A 361 2.96 12.72 -5.47
CA PHE A 361 3.77 12.13 -6.55
C PHE A 361 5.10 12.87 -6.78
N MET A 362 5.06 14.21 -6.81
CA MET A 362 6.27 15.02 -6.95
C MET A 362 7.22 14.86 -5.76
N ILE A 363 6.71 14.72 -4.52
CA ILE A 363 7.51 14.49 -3.31
C ILE A 363 8.19 13.11 -3.36
N GLU A 364 7.44 12.06 -3.69
CA GLU A 364 8.00 10.70 -3.80
C GLU A 364 9.07 10.62 -4.88
N MET A 365 8.82 11.26 -6.03
CA MET A 365 9.82 11.40 -7.09
C MET A 365 11.04 12.22 -6.61
N ALA A 366 10.84 13.31 -5.86
CA ALA A 366 11.93 14.10 -5.33
C ALA A 366 12.81 13.31 -4.36
N SER A 367 12.18 12.46 -3.53
CA SER A 367 12.81 11.63 -2.51
C SER A 367 13.55 10.40 -3.05
N ASP A 368 13.25 9.98 -4.28
CA ASP A 368 13.80 8.77 -4.88
C ASP A 368 15.33 8.83 -5.09
N GLN A 369 16.10 8.15 -4.24
CA GLN A 369 17.57 8.14 -4.36
C GLN A 369 18.07 7.46 -5.64
N ASN A 370 17.27 6.60 -6.27
CA ASN A 370 17.65 5.80 -7.45
C ASN A 370 17.36 6.50 -8.79
N LEU A 371 17.03 7.80 -8.76
CA LEU A 371 16.62 8.57 -9.95
C LEU A 371 17.71 8.74 -11.03
N GLN A 372 18.93 8.23 -10.84
CA GLN A 372 20.00 8.24 -11.86
C GLN A 372 19.54 7.62 -13.18
N GLN A 373 18.75 6.53 -13.13
CA GLN A 373 18.16 5.92 -14.33
C GLN A 373 16.87 6.61 -14.79
N GLY A 374 16.27 7.46 -13.95
CA GLY A 374 14.97 8.10 -14.16
C GLY A 374 14.99 9.61 -14.45
N LEU A 375 16.18 10.22 -14.60
CA LEU A 375 16.34 11.67 -14.76
C LEU A 375 15.47 12.26 -15.88
N LYS A 376 15.30 11.55 -16.99
CA LYS A 376 14.57 12.06 -18.17
C LYS A 376 13.06 12.21 -17.92
N TRP A 377 12.40 11.19 -17.38
CA TRP A 377 10.96 11.26 -17.12
C TRP A 377 10.65 12.20 -15.96
N ALA A 378 11.52 12.24 -14.95
CA ALA A 378 11.39 13.20 -13.88
C ALA A 378 11.50 14.63 -14.40
N ALA A 379 12.51 14.94 -15.23
CA ALA A 379 12.65 16.26 -15.86
C ALA A 379 11.40 16.64 -16.67
N ALA A 380 10.90 15.72 -17.50
CA ALA A 380 9.66 15.93 -18.25
C ALA A 380 8.45 16.19 -17.33
N THR A 381 8.38 15.53 -16.17
CA THR A 381 7.32 15.76 -15.17
C THR A 381 7.39 17.16 -14.58
N TYR A 382 8.59 17.58 -14.15
CA TYR A 382 8.82 18.92 -13.61
C TYR A 382 8.46 20.00 -14.64
N GLU A 383 8.92 19.86 -15.88
CA GLU A 383 8.61 20.79 -16.98
C GLU A 383 7.11 20.85 -17.28
N HIS A 384 6.47 19.70 -17.37
CA HIS A 384 5.04 19.63 -17.64
C HIS A 384 4.23 20.25 -16.50
N MET A 385 4.53 19.92 -15.24
CA MET A 385 3.78 20.45 -14.09
C MET A 385 4.01 21.95 -13.88
N ALA A 386 5.23 22.45 -14.11
CA ALA A 386 5.53 23.87 -14.09
C ALA A 386 4.73 24.66 -15.13
N LYS A 387 4.51 24.08 -16.32
CA LYS A 387 3.73 24.71 -17.39
C LYS A 387 2.22 24.57 -17.20
N ALA A 388 1.75 23.37 -16.89
CA ALA A 388 0.34 23.02 -16.91
C ALA A 388 -0.40 23.39 -15.62
N LYS A 389 0.27 23.28 -14.45
CA LYS A 389 -0.36 23.43 -13.13
C LYS A 389 0.59 24.07 -12.12
N PRO A 390 1.11 25.29 -12.36
CA PRO A 390 2.11 25.93 -11.49
C PRO A 390 1.63 26.11 -10.05
N SER A 391 0.33 26.30 -9.83
CA SER A 391 -0.27 26.45 -8.49
C SER A 391 -0.02 25.26 -7.57
N ILE A 392 0.37 24.09 -8.10
CA ILE A 392 0.72 22.92 -7.30
C ILE A 392 1.89 23.19 -6.34
N PHE A 393 2.81 24.06 -6.75
CA PHE A 393 3.99 24.43 -5.98
C PHE A 393 3.72 25.56 -4.98
N LYS A 394 2.47 26.04 -4.90
CA LYS A 394 2.08 27.02 -3.90
C LYS A 394 1.94 26.33 -2.54
N PRO A 395 2.75 26.66 -1.52
CA PRO A 395 2.58 26.09 -0.20
C PRO A 395 1.17 26.41 0.34
N PRO A 396 0.50 25.50 1.06
CA PRO A 396 -0.80 25.80 1.64
C PRO A 396 -0.69 26.99 2.62
N ALA A 397 -1.76 27.77 2.77
CA ALA A 397 -1.74 28.96 3.63
C ALA A 397 -1.44 28.62 5.11
N THR A 398 -1.76 27.40 5.53
CA THR A 398 -1.47 26.85 6.85
C THR A 398 0.03 26.66 7.11
N THR A 399 0.84 26.51 6.06
CA THR A 399 2.31 26.39 6.18
C THR A 399 2.94 27.62 6.85
N PHE A 400 2.30 28.78 6.71
CA PHE A 400 2.76 30.04 7.30
C PHE A 400 2.15 30.31 8.68
N ASP A 401 1.41 29.36 9.27
CA ASP A 401 0.81 29.53 10.59
C ASP A 401 1.80 29.17 11.72
N PRO A 402 2.14 30.11 12.62
CA PRO A 402 3.09 29.90 13.72
C PRO A 402 2.52 28.98 14.80
N THR A 403 1.20 28.84 14.93
CA THR A 403 0.59 27.88 15.88
C THR A 403 0.95 26.44 15.52
N PHE A 404 1.33 26.20 14.27
CA PHE A 404 1.73 24.92 13.75
C PHE A 404 3.22 24.60 14.01
N HIS A 405 4.09 25.62 13.97
CA HIS A 405 5.55 25.47 14.14
C HIS A 405 6.04 25.76 15.56
N GLY A 406 5.17 26.30 16.43
CA GLY A 406 5.50 26.78 17.77
C GLY A 406 6.04 25.72 18.74
N ASN A 407 5.85 24.42 18.45
CA ASN A 407 6.42 23.34 19.26
C ASN A 407 7.84 22.96 18.82
N THR A 408 8.18 23.07 17.53
CA THR A 408 9.46 22.61 16.98
C THR A 408 10.57 23.64 17.13
N LEU A 409 10.27 24.93 16.89
CA LEU A 409 11.27 26.00 17.07
C LEU A 409 11.64 26.22 18.55
N ARG A 410 10.68 25.97 19.45
CA ARG A 410 10.88 26.10 20.91
C ARG A 410 11.71 24.95 21.48
N ALA A 411 11.60 23.75 20.91
CA ALA A 411 12.40 22.56 21.29
C ALA A 411 13.84 22.61 20.76
N HIS A 412 14.11 23.31 19.66
CA HIS A 412 15.50 23.52 19.19
C HIS A 412 16.23 24.66 19.92
N LEU A 413 15.51 25.63 20.50
CA LEU A 413 16.11 26.72 21.28
C LEU A 413 16.18 26.42 22.79
N LEU A 414 15.37 25.49 23.29
CA LEU A 414 15.43 24.97 24.67
C LEU A 414 15.80 23.49 24.54
N GLY A 415 17.08 23.15 24.70
CA GLY A 415 17.60 21.79 24.56
C GLY A 415 17.07 20.82 25.61
N ASP A 416 15.79 20.46 25.53
CA ASP A 416 15.14 19.47 26.37
C ASP A 416 14.97 18.14 25.62
N HIS A 417 15.54 17.08 26.22
CA HIS A 417 15.67 15.71 25.74
C HIS A 417 14.37 14.87 25.76
N LEU A 418 13.22 15.45 25.42
CA LEU A 418 11.94 14.73 25.42
C LEU A 418 11.30 14.77 24.03
N GLY A 419 11.66 13.82 23.16
CA GLY A 419 11.15 13.83 21.79
C GLY A 419 11.31 12.60 20.91
N ASP A 420 11.56 11.38 21.41
CA ASP A 420 11.74 10.21 20.53
C ASP A 420 10.43 9.47 20.13
N HIS A 421 9.27 9.82 20.69
CA HIS A 421 8.02 9.05 20.43
C HIS A 421 6.81 9.86 19.99
N LEU A 422 6.94 11.18 19.76
CA LEU A 422 5.84 12.02 19.24
C LEU A 422 6.17 12.72 17.90
N GLY A 423 7.37 12.49 17.35
CA GLY A 423 7.87 13.17 16.14
C GLY A 423 7.28 12.70 14.81
N ASP A 424 6.75 11.47 14.74
CA ASP A 424 6.33 10.88 13.46
C ASP A 424 4.87 11.17 13.07
N TYR A 425 4.02 11.61 14.01
CA TYR A 425 2.59 11.83 13.72
C TYR A 425 2.20 13.31 13.43
N PHE A 426 3.12 14.27 13.59
CA PHE A 426 2.82 15.71 13.41
C PHE A 426 3.78 16.46 12.48
N ARG A 427 4.45 15.78 11.54
CA ARG A 427 5.06 16.46 10.40
C ARG A 427 3.96 16.90 9.43
N VAL A 428 3.39 18.09 9.63
CA VAL A 428 2.66 18.73 8.52
C VAL A 428 3.71 19.29 7.57
N GLY A 429 3.94 18.52 6.51
CA GLY A 429 5.08 18.61 5.60
C GLY A 429 4.99 19.71 4.54
N GLY A 430 3.98 20.58 4.53
CA GLY A 430 3.72 21.44 3.37
C GLY A 430 4.90 22.32 2.88
N SER A 431 5.68 22.95 3.77
CA SER A 431 6.89 23.70 3.35
C SER A 431 8.03 22.77 2.97
N SER A 432 8.31 21.79 3.83
CA SER A 432 9.41 20.83 3.62
C SER A 432 9.23 20.04 2.32
N GLU A 433 8.01 19.69 1.95
CA GLU A 433 7.65 18.96 0.74
C GLU A 433 7.93 19.78 -0.53
N VAL A 434 7.43 21.02 -0.60
CA VAL A 434 7.68 21.90 -1.75
C VAL A 434 9.18 22.27 -1.82
N MET A 435 9.84 22.41 -0.67
CA MET A 435 11.29 22.61 -0.62
C MET A 435 12.07 21.41 -1.14
N GLN A 436 11.69 20.18 -0.81
CA GLN A 436 12.29 18.97 -1.38
C GLN A 436 12.13 18.93 -2.91
N ILE A 437 10.94 19.31 -3.40
CA ILE A 437 10.68 19.43 -4.85
C ILE A 437 11.61 20.48 -5.49
N LEU A 438 11.78 21.65 -4.86
CA LEU A 438 12.67 22.71 -5.33
C LEU A 438 14.14 22.26 -5.35
N GLU A 439 14.64 21.72 -4.23
CA GLU A 439 16.01 21.24 -4.11
C GLU A 439 16.32 20.18 -5.17
N ARG A 440 15.36 19.29 -5.44
CA ARG A 440 15.50 18.31 -6.50
C ARG A 440 15.55 18.95 -7.88
N ALA A 441 14.67 19.90 -8.19
CA ALA A 441 14.70 20.62 -9.47
C ALA A 441 16.04 21.34 -9.68
N LEU A 442 16.58 21.97 -8.62
CA LEU A 442 17.89 22.62 -8.65
C LEU A 442 19.03 21.62 -8.85
N LYS A 443 18.99 20.45 -8.20
CA LYS A 443 19.98 19.37 -8.36
C LYS A 443 19.97 18.75 -9.75
N MET A 444 18.80 18.73 -10.41
CA MET A 444 18.63 18.27 -11.79
C MET A 444 18.91 19.37 -12.83
N GLU A 445 19.29 20.58 -12.38
CA GLU A 445 19.57 21.74 -13.25
C GLU A 445 18.37 22.17 -14.11
N LEU A 446 17.14 21.96 -13.62
CA LEU A 446 15.91 22.31 -14.33
C LEU A 446 15.55 23.78 -14.12
N GLU A 447 16.03 24.64 -15.01
CA GLU A 447 15.87 26.09 -14.92
C GLU A 447 14.41 26.54 -14.84
N THR A 448 13.59 26.21 -15.85
CA THR A 448 12.19 26.67 -15.93
C THR A 448 11.35 26.17 -14.74
N PRO A 449 11.35 24.87 -14.38
CA PRO A 449 10.62 24.40 -13.22
C PRO A 449 11.07 25.04 -11.91
N ALA A 450 12.39 25.20 -11.70
CA ALA A 450 12.91 25.83 -10.50
C ALA A 450 12.45 27.29 -10.38
N ILE A 451 12.45 28.06 -11.47
CA ILE A 451 11.94 29.44 -11.49
C ILE A 451 10.46 29.47 -11.09
N VAL A 452 9.62 28.63 -11.70
CA VAL A 452 8.19 28.58 -11.39
C VAL A 452 7.95 28.20 -9.93
N ILE A 453 8.66 27.20 -9.40
CA ILE A 453 8.54 26.80 -7.99
C ILE A 453 8.90 27.97 -7.06
N VAL A 454 10.03 28.64 -7.31
CA VAL A 454 10.48 29.79 -6.52
C VAL A 454 9.48 30.94 -6.59
N GLU A 455 8.93 31.22 -7.77
CA GLU A 455 7.89 32.23 -7.96
C GLU A 455 6.66 31.94 -7.11
N GLN A 456 6.20 30.69 -7.08
CA GLN A 456 5.03 30.30 -6.29
C GLN A 456 5.29 30.40 -4.78
N ILE A 457 6.46 29.95 -4.30
CA ILE A 457 6.81 30.03 -2.87
C ILE A 457 6.94 31.50 -2.43
N LEU A 458 7.74 32.30 -3.12
CA LEU A 458 8.06 33.68 -2.70
C LEU A 458 6.89 34.64 -2.90
N SER A 459 6.09 34.48 -3.96
CA SER A 459 4.87 35.29 -4.14
C SER A 459 3.83 34.98 -3.06
N ASN A 460 3.73 33.72 -2.63
CA ASN A 460 2.84 33.34 -1.54
C ASN A 460 3.34 33.88 -0.20
N ALA A 461 4.65 33.81 0.08
CA ALA A 461 5.25 34.42 1.26
C ALA A 461 4.99 35.94 1.32
N SER A 462 5.05 36.62 0.17
CA SER A 462 4.77 38.06 0.06
C SER A 462 3.30 38.42 0.34
N THR A 463 2.36 37.57 -0.05
CA THR A 463 0.91 37.80 0.10
C THR A 463 0.35 37.33 1.44
N CYS A 464 0.98 36.33 2.08
CA CYS A 464 0.59 35.85 3.40
C CYS A 464 0.60 36.98 4.46
N GLY A 465 1.43 38.00 4.26
CA GLY A 465 1.48 39.17 5.14
C GLY A 465 0.29 40.11 5.12
N GLN A 466 -0.72 39.86 4.28
CA GLN A 466 -1.91 40.72 4.21
C GLN A 466 -3.12 40.17 4.98
N VAL A 467 -3.09 38.89 5.40
CA VAL A 467 -4.26 38.17 5.91
C VAL A 467 -4.03 37.68 7.35
N GLN A 468 -4.34 38.55 8.31
CA GLN A 468 -4.64 38.27 9.74
C GLN A 468 -3.54 37.83 10.75
N SER A 469 -3.58 38.53 11.90
CA SER A 469 -2.97 38.30 13.24
C SER A 469 -1.44 38.38 13.41
N GLN A 470 -1.03 39.00 14.53
CA GLN A 470 0.29 39.58 14.83
C GLN A 470 1.44 38.59 15.15
N SER A 471 1.54 37.39 14.55
CA SER A 471 2.68 36.50 14.88
C SER A 471 3.24 35.61 13.75
N LYS A 472 2.84 35.82 12.49
CA LYS A 472 3.19 34.88 11.40
C LYS A 472 4.55 35.11 10.72
N TRP A 473 5.29 36.17 11.10
CA TRP A 473 6.56 36.50 10.45
C TRP A 473 7.66 35.41 10.57
N PRO A 474 7.82 34.68 11.70
CA PRO A 474 8.92 33.71 11.84
C PRO A 474 8.82 32.56 10.84
N SER A 475 7.64 31.95 10.69
CA SER A 475 7.41 30.85 9.74
C SER A 475 7.66 31.30 8.30
N THR A 476 7.17 32.48 7.93
CA THR A 476 7.42 33.08 6.61
C THR A 476 8.91 33.33 6.39
N PHE A 477 9.62 33.83 7.39
CA PHE A 477 11.06 34.06 7.31
C PHE A 477 11.84 32.76 7.12
N THR A 478 11.54 31.71 7.89
CA THR A 478 12.18 30.39 7.76
C THR A 478 12.04 29.82 6.35
N ILE A 479 10.86 29.92 5.74
CA ILE A 479 10.65 29.46 4.35
C ILE A 479 11.49 30.28 3.37
N ILE A 480 11.54 31.60 3.51
CA ILE A 480 12.39 32.46 2.66
C ILE A 480 13.87 32.09 2.85
N GLU A 481 14.31 31.87 4.08
CA GLU A 481 15.67 31.44 4.43
C GLU A 481 16.05 30.11 3.76
N GLU A 482 15.16 29.12 3.80
CA GLU A 482 15.34 27.81 3.15
C GLU A 482 15.46 27.97 1.62
N VAL A 483 14.56 28.74 0.99
CA VAL A 483 14.58 29.02 -0.46
C VAL A 483 15.88 29.73 -0.86
N VAL A 484 16.26 30.79 -0.15
CA VAL A 484 17.48 31.56 -0.43
C VAL A 484 18.71 30.67 -0.30
N THR A 485 18.74 29.83 0.73
CA THR A 485 19.86 28.89 0.96
C THR A 485 19.95 27.85 -0.14
N ALA A 486 18.83 27.26 -0.57
CA ALA A 486 18.79 26.29 -1.66
C ALA A 486 19.27 26.90 -2.99
N ILE A 487 18.78 28.10 -3.33
CA ILE A 487 19.15 28.81 -4.57
C ILE A 487 20.61 29.26 -4.54
N ALA A 488 21.12 29.73 -3.40
CA ALA A 488 22.50 30.18 -3.28
C ALA A 488 23.49 29.04 -3.56
N ARG A 489 23.17 27.81 -3.12
CA ARG A 489 23.94 26.59 -3.40
C ARG A 489 23.83 26.13 -4.85
N ALA A 490 22.72 26.42 -5.53
CA ALA A 490 22.51 26.05 -6.92
C ALA A 490 23.43 26.84 -7.88
N ARG A 491 23.79 26.20 -8.99
CA ARG A 491 24.67 26.75 -10.04
C ARG A 491 23.92 27.33 -11.24
N ILE A 492 22.61 27.58 -11.10
CA ILE A 492 21.73 28.03 -12.20
C ILE A 492 21.55 29.56 -12.15
N PRO A 493 22.22 30.34 -13.01
CA PRO A 493 22.21 31.81 -12.91
C PRO A 493 20.83 32.43 -13.17
N ALA A 494 20.04 31.83 -14.05
CA ALA A 494 18.71 32.32 -14.37
C ALA A 494 17.74 32.22 -13.19
N VAL A 495 17.80 31.14 -12.41
CA VAL A 495 17.02 31.00 -11.17
C VAL A 495 17.40 32.10 -10.18
N LYS A 496 18.70 32.38 -10.02
CA LYS A 496 19.16 33.48 -9.14
C LYS A 496 18.62 34.83 -9.59
N LYS A 497 18.69 35.09 -10.90
CA LYS A 497 18.19 36.32 -11.52
C LYS A 497 16.68 36.51 -11.31
N ALA A 498 15.88 35.45 -11.46
CA ALA A 498 14.43 35.49 -11.24
C ALA A 498 14.07 35.63 -9.75
N ALA A 499 14.79 34.93 -8.87
CA ALA A 499 14.51 34.88 -7.45
C ALA A 499 14.88 36.17 -6.69
N GLY A 500 15.89 36.93 -7.16
CA GLY A 500 16.38 38.14 -6.47
C GLY A 500 15.29 39.17 -6.17
N PRO A 501 14.55 39.68 -7.18
CA PRO A 501 13.47 40.64 -6.96
C PRO A 501 12.35 40.09 -6.05
N LEU A 502 11.99 38.82 -6.18
CA LEU A 502 10.94 38.19 -5.37
C LEU A 502 11.36 38.01 -3.91
N THR A 503 12.63 37.65 -3.69
CA THR A 503 13.21 37.54 -2.36
C THR A 503 13.19 38.90 -1.67
N ARG A 504 13.50 39.97 -2.41
CA ARG A 504 13.41 41.34 -1.90
C ARG A 504 11.99 41.65 -1.43
N VAL A 505 10.99 41.44 -2.29
CA VAL A 505 9.59 41.73 -1.96
C VAL A 505 9.10 40.89 -0.78
N ALA A 506 9.44 39.59 -0.74
CA ALA A 506 9.05 38.69 0.34
C ALA A 506 9.66 39.09 1.70
N LEU A 507 10.95 39.43 1.73
CA LEU A 507 11.63 39.90 2.95
C LEU A 507 11.09 41.25 3.41
N GLU A 508 10.86 42.20 2.49
CA GLU A 508 10.27 43.49 2.82
C GLU A 508 8.85 43.34 3.38
N ALA A 509 8.03 42.45 2.82
CA ALA A 509 6.72 42.12 3.34
C ALA A 509 6.81 41.50 4.76
N CYS A 510 7.75 40.58 4.97
CA CYS A 510 8.00 39.94 6.27
C CYS A 510 8.45 40.93 7.34
N ILE A 511 9.36 41.86 7.00
CA ILE A 511 9.80 42.93 7.89
C ILE A 511 8.66 43.92 8.15
N SER A 512 7.90 44.28 7.11
CA SER A 512 6.73 45.18 7.25
C SER A 512 5.70 44.61 8.22
N LEU A 513 5.45 43.29 8.18
CA LEU A 513 4.60 42.59 9.15
C LEU A 513 5.10 42.77 10.57
N HIS A 514 6.38 42.50 10.80
CA HIS A 514 6.99 42.66 12.12
C HIS A 514 6.87 44.11 12.61
N LEU A 515 7.18 45.09 11.77
CA LEU A 515 7.06 46.51 12.12
C LEU A 515 5.60 46.94 12.42
N LYS A 516 4.62 46.44 11.65
CA LYS A 516 3.19 46.68 11.89
C LYS A 516 2.68 46.01 13.16
N SER A 517 3.33 44.94 13.62
CA SER A 517 3.00 44.25 14.87
C SER A 517 3.53 44.95 16.12
N ARG A 518 4.22 46.09 15.98
CA ARG A 518 4.75 46.86 17.11
C ARG A 518 3.63 47.20 18.10
N PRO A 519 3.75 46.80 19.37
CA PRO A 519 2.75 47.12 20.38
C PRO A 519 2.60 48.63 20.54
N THR A 520 1.36 49.10 20.62
CA THR A 520 1.06 50.50 20.93
C THR A 520 0.88 50.66 22.44
N PRO A 521 1.41 51.76 23.03
CA PRO A 521 1.13 52.06 24.43
C PRO A 521 -0.39 52.12 24.65
N PRO A 522 -0.92 51.54 25.74
CA PRO A 522 -2.35 51.62 26.03
C PRO A 522 -2.73 53.10 26.23
N THR A 523 -3.74 53.56 25.50
CA THR A 523 -4.23 54.94 25.57
C THR A 523 -5.10 55.19 26.80
N ASP A 524 -5.61 54.12 27.42
CA ASP A 524 -6.46 54.15 28.59
C ASP A 524 -6.27 52.91 29.48
N TRP A 525 -7.11 52.78 30.52
CA TRP A 525 -7.11 51.62 31.40
C TRP A 525 -7.98 50.45 30.91
N SER A 526 -8.56 50.50 29.72
CA SER A 526 -9.34 49.37 29.21
C SER A 526 -8.41 48.17 28.93
N ARG A 527 -8.89 46.97 29.21
CA ARG A 527 -8.17 45.71 28.99
C ARG A 527 -9.11 44.69 28.35
N THR A 528 -8.52 43.72 27.66
CA THR A 528 -9.25 42.68 26.95
C THR A 528 -10.16 41.88 27.89
N THR A 529 -11.46 41.83 27.58
CA THR A 529 -12.50 41.18 28.39
C THR A 529 -12.81 39.77 27.86
N HIS A 530 -11.97 38.78 28.21
CA HIS A 530 -12.14 37.38 27.78
C HIS A 530 -12.35 36.40 28.93
N LEU A 531 -12.91 36.86 30.06
CA LEU A 531 -13.28 35.96 31.15
C LEU A 531 -14.58 35.24 30.79
N SER A 532 -14.50 33.92 30.55
CA SER A 532 -15.61 33.08 30.07
C SER A 532 -16.65 32.71 31.15
N CYS A 533 -16.40 33.01 32.41
CA CYS A 533 -17.33 32.71 33.50
C CYS A 533 -18.49 33.72 33.52
N GLY A 534 -19.73 33.22 33.50
CA GLY A 534 -20.94 34.05 33.48
C GLY A 534 -21.46 34.52 34.85
N CYS A 535 -20.74 34.27 35.95
CA CYS A 535 -21.22 34.62 37.29
C CYS A 535 -21.21 36.15 37.54
N GLU A 536 -22.05 36.63 38.46
CA GLU A 536 -22.16 38.06 38.77
C GLU A 536 -20.81 38.72 39.13
N PRO A 537 -19.96 38.12 39.97
CA PRO A 537 -18.62 38.65 40.22
C PRO A 537 -17.78 38.84 38.94
N HIS A 538 -17.84 37.90 38.00
CA HIS A 538 -17.12 37.99 36.72
C HIS A 538 -17.74 39.01 35.76
N ARG A 539 -19.05 39.25 35.80
CA ARG A 539 -19.67 40.37 35.07
C ARG A 539 -19.17 41.71 35.59
N ASN A 540 -19.10 41.86 36.91
CA ASN A 540 -18.54 43.07 37.54
C ASN A 540 -17.05 43.23 37.23
N LEU A 541 -16.30 42.14 37.20
CA LEU A 541 -14.88 42.14 36.81
C LEU A 541 -14.70 42.51 35.33
N ASN A 542 -15.49 41.96 34.42
CA ASN A 542 -15.46 42.32 33.01
C ASN A 542 -15.85 43.79 32.78
N ALA A 543 -16.83 44.31 33.52
CA ALA A 543 -17.17 45.72 33.49
C ALA A 543 -16.01 46.61 33.96
N PHE A 544 -15.31 46.21 35.03
CA PHE A 544 -14.09 46.88 35.48
C PHE A 544 -12.99 46.82 34.41
N LEU A 545 -12.71 45.66 33.84
CA LEU A 545 -11.69 45.48 32.79
C LEU A 545 -11.99 46.33 31.55
N ALA A 546 -13.25 46.42 31.13
CA ALA A 546 -13.70 47.26 30.02
C ALA A 546 -13.59 48.77 30.31
N SER A 547 -13.56 49.18 31.58
CA SER A 547 -13.57 50.61 31.94
C SER A 547 -12.26 51.30 31.54
N PRO A 548 -12.31 52.39 30.74
CA PRO A 548 -11.13 53.13 30.32
C PRO A 548 -10.56 54.03 31.43
N MET A 549 -11.36 54.37 32.45
CA MET A 549 -10.97 55.31 33.50
C MET A 549 -10.52 54.62 34.79
N GLN A 550 -10.96 53.39 35.04
CA GLN A 550 -10.68 52.70 36.29
C GLN A 550 -9.36 51.93 36.22
N SER A 551 -8.35 52.41 36.95
CA SER A 551 -7.07 51.72 37.15
C SER A 551 -7.15 50.62 38.22
N HIS A 552 -8.06 50.75 39.18
CA HIS A 552 -8.28 49.77 40.26
C HIS A 552 -9.77 49.64 40.59
N ALA A 553 -10.18 48.48 41.10
CA ALA A 553 -11.53 48.26 41.61
C ALA A 553 -11.52 47.32 42.82
N GLY A 554 -12.39 47.60 43.78
CA GLY A 554 -12.62 46.79 44.97
C GLY A 554 -13.81 45.84 44.78
N PHE A 555 -13.59 44.56 45.06
CA PHE A 555 -14.56 43.48 44.95
C PHE A 555 -14.79 42.86 46.34
N THR A 556 -15.88 43.26 46.99
CA THR A 556 -16.23 42.87 48.36
C THR A 556 -17.05 41.58 48.36
N TYR A 557 -16.39 40.44 48.62
CA TYR A 557 -17.02 39.12 48.62
C TYR A 557 -16.37 38.20 49.67
N ASN A 558 -16.99 37.05 49.93
CA ASN A 558 -16.41 36.01 50.79
C ASN A 558 -15.08 35.46 50.19
N ALA A 559 -14.35 34.66 50.97
CA ALA A 559 -13.03 34.17 50.57
C ALA A 559 -13.05 33.35 49.27
N ASP A 560 -14.05 32.48 49.09
CA ASP A 560 -14.14 31.59 47.93
C ASP A 560 -14.36 32.35 46.62
N ILE A 561 -15.25 33.35 46.62
CA ILE A 561 -15.50 34.19 45.45
C ILE A 561 -14.27 35.04 45.12
N ARG A 562 -13.56 35.58 46.12
CA ARG A 562 -12.32 36.35 45.87
C ARG A 562 -11.23 35.48 45.27
N LYS A 563 -11.07 34.25 45.77
CA LYS A 563 -10.13 33.27 45.20
C LYS A 563 -10.53 32.86 43.78
N HIS A 564 -11.83 32.71 43.50
CA HIS A 564 -12.35 32.44 42.17
C HIS A 564 -12.02 33.56 41.16
N LEU A 565 -12.19 34.84 41.56
CA LEU A 565 -11.81 35.99 40.75
C LEU A 565 -10.29 36.10 40.54
N GLU A 566 -9.48 35.80 41.55
CA GLU A 566 -8.02 35.81 41.41
C GLU A 566 -7.56 34.68 40.46
N ASN A 567 -8.13 33.48 40.61
CA ASN A 567 -7.82 32.32 39.78
C ASN A 567 -8.12 32.51 38.30
N SER A 568 -9.08 33.37 37.94
CA SER A 568 -9.39 33.62 36.54
C SER A 568 -8.24 34.33 35.80
N PHE A 569 -7.39 35.08 36.51
CA PHE A 569 -6.17 35.71 35.97
C PHE A 569 -4.95 34.78 35.95
N TYR A 570 -5.03 33.59 36.54
CA TYR A 570 -4.01 32.54 36.40
C TYR A 570 -4.32 31.54 35.27
N SER A 571 -5.46 31.67 34.61
CA SER A 571 -5.82 30.87 33.43
C SER A 571 -4.98 31.27 32.20
N ARG A 572 -4.90 30.39 31.18
CA ARG A 572 -4.06 30.55 29.97
C ARG A 572 -4.19 31.89 29.24
N SER A 573 -5.26 32.65 29.49
CA SER A 573 -5.58 33.90 28.81
C SER A 573 -4.89 35.14 29.38
N PHE A 574 -4.33 35.09 30.61
CA PHE A 574 -3.63 36.21 31.22
C PHE A 574 -2.25 35.76 31.71
N ALA A 575 -1.23 36.56 31.44
CA ALA A 575 0.10 36.25 31.95
C ALA A 575 0.21 36.74 33.41
N ARG A 576 0.91 35.94 34.22
CA ARG A 576 1.21 36.31 35.61
C ARG A 576 1.90 37.68 35.64
N GLY A 577 1.34 38.60 36.42
CA GLY A 577 1.90 39.94 36.64
C GLY A 577 1.23 41.07 35.88
N ASP A 578 0.23 40.80 35.02
CA ASP A 578 -0.52 41.88 34.33
C ASP A 578 -1.45 42.67 35.26
N TYR A 579 -1.77 42.09 36.41
CA TYR A 579 -2.63 42.66 37.44
C TYR A 579 -2.00 42.44 38.81
N THR A 580 -2.23 43.35 39.74
CA THR A 580 -1.87 43.17 41.15
C THR A 580 -3.12 43.01 42.01
N PHE A 581 -3.02 42.15 43.02
CA PHE A 581 -4.12 41.78 43.90
C PHE A 581 -3.76 42.13 45.34
N THR A 582 -4.60 42.93 46.00
CA THR A 582 -4.45 43.24 47.43
C THR A 582 -5.75 43.01 48.17
N THR A 583 -5.70 42.40 49.35
CA THR A 583 -6.89 42.19 50.19
C THR A 583 -6.92 43.21 51.31
N GLN A 584 -7.93 44.08 51.33
CA GLN A 584 -8.17 45.01 52.43
C GLN A 584 -9.02 44.35 53.52
N LYS A 585 -8.48 44.29 54.75
CA LYS A 585 -9.11 43.62 55.91
C LYS A 585 -9.89 44.57 56.84
N GLY A 586 -10.45 45.66 56.30
CA GLY A 586 -11.08 46.73 57.10
C GLY A 586 -12.49 46.41 57.62
N ARG A 587 -13.29 45.66 56.85
CA ARG A 587 -14.65 45.21 57.22
C ARG A 587 -14.90 43.82 56.67
N LEU A 588 -15.77 43.05 57.31
CA LEU A 588 -16.24 41.75 56.81
C LEU A 588 -17.52 41.95 55.99
N PRO A 589 -17.66 41.30 54.82
CA PRO A 589 -16.64 40.50 54.11
C PRO A 589 -15.48 41.36 53.57
N PHE A 590 -14.28 40.78 53.46
CA PHE A 590 -13.07 41.49 53.00
C PHE A 590 -13.19 41.92 51.52
N THR A 591 -12.44 42.96 51.13
CA THR A 591 -12.42 43.49 49.76
C THR A 591 -11.16 43.06 49.01
N LEU A 592 -11.30 42.43 47.84
CA LEU A 592 -10.21 42.19 46.90
C LEU A 592 -10.07 43.42 46.00
N VAL A 593 -8.95 44.14 46.11
CA VAL A 593 -8.61 45.25 45.21
C VAL A 593 -7.74 44.71 44.09
N ILE A 594 -8.23 44.84 42.86
CA ILE A 594 -7.52 44.46 41.63
C ILE A 594 -7.05 45.75 40.96
N THR A 595 -5.76 45.84 40.68
CA THR A 595 -5.15 46.99 39.98
C THR A 595 -4.63 46.55 38.62
N LYS A 596 -5.01 47.28 37.57
CA LYS A 596 -4.53 47.10 36.20
C LYS A 596 -3.12 47.68 36.10
N THR A 597 -2.22 46.96 35.43
CA THR A 597 -0.85 47.45 35.20
C THR A 597 -0.60 47.72 33.71
N THR A 598 0.59 48.20 33.39
CA THR A 598 1.12 48.31 32.01
C THR A 598 2.04 47.13 31.64
N ASN A 599 2.09 46.08 32.48
CA ASN A 599 3.03 44.97 32.29
C ASN A 599 2.72 44.13 31.04
N GLU A 600 1.45 44.06 30.61
CA GLU A 600 1.07 43.42 29.35
C GLU A 600 1.74 44.11 28.15
N PHE A 601 1.68 45.45 28.10
CA PHE A 601 2.36 46.25 27.09
C PHE A 601 3.88 46.07 27.16
N LYS A 602 4.48 46.14 28.35
CA LYS A 602 5.93 45.96 28.53
C LYS A 602 6.39 44.59 28.03
N ARG A 603 5.72 43.50 28.45
CA ARG A 603 6.02 42.14 28.00
C ARG A 603 5.87 42.00 26.48
N THR A 604 4.79 42.55 25.93
CA THR A 604 4.54 42.44 24.48
C THR A 604 5.58 43.23 23.69
N MET A 605 5.98 44.41 24.19
CA MET A 605 7.07 45.20 23.62
C MET A 605 8.42 44.49 23.72
N GLU A 606 8.76 43.91 24.87
CA GLU A 606 9.97 43.11 25.07
C GLU A 606 10.01 41.90 24.12
N ASN A 607 8.88 41.21 23.95
CA ASN A 607 8.76 40.10 22.98
C ASN A 607 8.93 40.60 21.55
N TRP A 608 8.30 41.71 21.18
CA TRP A 608 8.48 42.33 19.86
C TRP A 608 9.94 42.74 19.61
N GLU A 609 10.61 43.36 20.58
CA GLU A 609 12.03 43.70 20.46
C GLU A 609 12.93 42.45 20.37
N LYS A 610 12.58 41.39 21.11
CA LYS A 610 13.28 40.10 21.03
C LYS A 610 13.12 39.48 19.64
N ASP A 611 11.92 39.50 19.10
CA ASP A 611 11.61 39.02 17.76
C ASP A 611 12.39 39.79 16.69
N GLY A 612 12.49 41.12 16.81
CA GLY A 612 13.34 41.93 15.94
C GLY A 612 14.81 41.52 16.00
N ARG A 613 15.37 41.36 17.20
CA ARG A 613 16.76 40.85 17.37
C ARG A 613 16.97 39.49 16.71
N ILE A 614 16.00 38.58 16.79
CA ILE A 614 16.05 37.27 16.12
C ILE A 614 16.05 37.45 14.61
N MET A 615 15.09 38.22 14.06
CA MET A 615 15.00 38.50 12.62
C MET A 615 16.31 39.08 12.08
N ARG A 616 16.89 40.06 12.80
CA ARG A 616 18.18 40.66 12.45
C ARG A 616 19.32 39.65 12.47
N SER A 617 19.37 38.79 13.48
CA SER A 617 20.38 37.73 13.55
C SER A 617 20.28 36.78 12.35
N GLN A 618 19.07 36.42 11.93
CA GLN A 618 18.85 35.57 10.76
C GLN A 618 19.24 36.29 9.45
N LEU A 619 18.90 37.58 9.30
CA LEU A 619 19.34 38.38 8.15
C LEU A 619 20.87 38.44 8.04
N LEU A 620 21.58 38.62 9.16
CA LEU A 620 23.04 38.59 9.22
C LEU A 620 23.61 37.23 8.83
N ALA A 621 22.98 36.14 9.27
CA ALA A 621 23.39 34.78 8.90
C ALA A 621 23.23 34.50 7.38
N LEU A 622 22.33 35.21 6.71
CA LEU A 622 22.06 35.09 5.28
C LEU A 622 22.81 36.12 4.41
N GLU A 623 23.68 36.94 4.99
CA GLU A 623 24.36 38.02 4.28
C GLU A 623 25.02 37.56 2.98
N GLY A 624 25.84 36.50 3.04
CA GLY A 624 26.55 36.00 1.87
C GLY A 624 25.61 35.51 0.76
N GLN A 625 24.55 34.80 1.14
CA GLN A 625 23.54 34.27 0.23
C GLN A 625 22.73 35.39 -0.41
N LEU A 626 22.28 36.37 0.38
CA LEU A 626 21.50 37.52 -0.10
C LEU A 626 22.32 38.44 -0.99
N MET A 627 23.60 38.65 -0.67
CA MET A 627 24.50 39.44 -1.51
C MET A 627 24.76 38.74 -2.86
N ASN A 628 24.85 37.41 -2.88
CA ASN A 628 24.96 36.64 -4.12
C ASN A 628 23.66 36.66 -4.95
N LEU A 629 22.50 36.67 -4.29
CA LEU A 629 21.20 36.55 -4.95
C LEU A 629 20.64 37.89 -5.45
N VAL A 630 20.73 38.93 -4.62
CA VAL A 630 20.12 40.24 -4.88
C VAL A 630 21.16 41.26 -5.38
N GLY A 631 22.41 41.15 -4.94
CA GLY A 631 23.52 42.00 -5.42
C GLY A 631 23.48 43.45 -4.95
N ASP A 632 22.60 43.82 -4.00
CA ASP A 632 22.41 45.20 -3.56
C ASP A 632 22.75 45.39 -2.08
N ARG A 633 23.98 45.87 -1.83
CA ARG A 633 24.48 46.18 -0.48
C ARG A 633 23.66 47.29 0.19
N THR A 634 23.21 48.27 -0.58
CA THR A 634 22.52 49.45 -0.03
C THR A 634 21.15 49.06 0.49
N TRP A 635 20.43 48.22 -0.24
CA TRP A 635 19.19 47.61 0.19
C TRP A 635 19.37 46.71 1.42
N TYR A 636 20.37 45.82 1.42
CA TYR A 636 20.64 44.94 2.57
C TYR A 636 20.94 45.74 3.84
N ASN A 637 21.80 46.75 3.75
CA ASN A 637 22.06 47.67 4.87
C ASN A 637 20.80 48.42 5.29
N GLY A 638 19.94 48.79 4.33
CA GLY A 638 18.62 49.37 4.59
C GLY A 638 17.75 48.43 5.43
N LEU A 639 17.67 47.14 5.10
CA LEU A 639 16.92 46.15 5.87
C LEU A 639 17.40 46.05 7.32
N LEU A 640 18.72 46.00 7.54
CA LEU A 640 19.31 45.95 8.89
C LEU A 640 19.05 47.23 9.71
N GLN A 641 18.77 48.36 9.05
CA GLN A 641 18.51 49.65 9.68
C GLN A 641 17.02 49.92 9.95
N LEU A 642 16.10 49.11 9.39
CA LEU A 642 14.65 49.29 9.56
C LEU A 642 14.18 49.18 11.02
N GLU A 643 15.01 48.63 11.92
CA GLU A 643 14.75 48.57 13.36
C GLU A 643 15.16 49.82 14.15
N VAL A 644 16.03 50.68 13.60
CA VAL A 644 16.81 51.65 14.40
C VAL A 644 16.38 53.11 14.22
N ARG A 645 15.33 53.39 13.45
CA ARG A 645 14.69 54.72 13.53
C ARG A 645 13.59 54.66 14.58
N PRO A 646 13.83 55.08 15.84
CA PRO A 646 12.72 55.55 16.64
C PRO A 646 12.10 56.67 15.80
N GLN A 647 10.86 56.47 15.34
CA GLN A 647 10.04 57.61 14.98
C GLN A 647 10.14 58.53 16.21
N LYS A 648 10.77 59.69 16.05
CA LYS A 648 10.68 60.76 17.02
C LYS A 648 9.18 60.93 17.24
N ALA A 649 8.70 60.50 18.40
CA ALA A 649 7.36 60.84 18.82
C ALA A 649 7.29 62.36 18.70
N GLY A 650 6.50 62.86 17.75
CA GLY A 650 6.01 64.23 17.84
C GLY A 650 5.40 64.40 19.23
N PRO A 651 5.51 65.57 19.86
CA PRO A 651 5.26 65.74 21.29
C PRO A 651 3.88 65.17 21.63
N ALA A 652 3.88 63.96 22.18
CA ALA A 652 2.70 63.38 22.76
C ALA A 652 2.34 64.31 23.91
N ALA A 653 1.13 64.86 23.87
CA ALA A 653 0.55 65.57 24.99
C ALA A 653 0.79 64.71 26.24
N ALA A 654 1.61 65.22 27.14
CA ALA A 654 2.04 64.51 28.32
C ALA A 654 0.82 64.05 29.09
N LEU A 655 0.51 62.76 29.03
CA LEU A 655 -0.17 62.08 30.13
C LEU A 655 0.73 62.37 31.33
N HIS A 656 0.22 63.23 32.22
CA HIS A 656 0.87 63.62 33.46
C HIS A 656 1.58 62.41 34.06
N ARG A 657 2.86 62.58 34.38
CA ARG A 657 3.51 61.75 35.41
C ARG A 657 2.67 61.88 36.68
N ILE A 658 1.72 60.98 36.87
CA ILE A 658 1.10 60.77 38.17
C ILE A 658 2.09 59.89 38.91
N SER A 659 2.90 60.51 39.77
CA SER A 659 3.79 59.76 40.65
C SER A 659 2.95 58.87 41.56
N GLU A 660 3.36 57.61 41.73
CA GLU A 660 2.76 56.63 42.65
C GLU A 660 2.73 57.06 44.13
N SER A 661 3.28 58.23 44.49
CA SER A 661 3.34 58.71 45.87
C SER A 661 2.22 59.66 46.32
N ALA A 662 1.37 60.16 45.41
CA ALA A 662 0.48 61.29 45.74
C ALA A 662 -1.00 60.94 46.04
N GLU A 663 -1.48 59.75 45.72
CA GLU A 663 -2.92 59.42 45.87
C GLU A 663 -3.31 58.67 47.15
N ASN A 664 -2.36 58.23 47.99
CA ASN A 664 -2.66 57.51 49.23
C ASN A 664 -2.97 58.41 50.45
N SER A 665 -3.06 59.74 50.30
CA SER A 665 -3.17 60.68 51.44
C SER A 665 -4.47 61.49 51.49
N ARG A 666 -5.45 61.25 50.61
CA ARG A 666 -6.72 61.99 50.62
C ARG A 666 -7.91 61.04 50.48
N MET A 667 -8.26 60.31 51.53
CA MET A 667 -9.64 59.87 51.81
C MET A 667 -9.72 59.13 53.16
N VAL A 668 -9.56 59.85 54.27
CA VAL A 668 -10.18 59.44 55.55
C VAL A 668 -10.61 60.71 56.30
N VAL A 669 -11.83 60.67 56.85
CA VAL A 669 -12.45 61.59 57.84
C VAL A 669 -13.33 62.73 57.29
N THR A 670 -14.56 62.36 56.95
CA THR A 670 -15.84 63.02 57.28
C THR A 670 -16.87 61.88 57.26
N GLU A 671 -17.67 61.52 58.26
CA GLU A 671 -18.36 62.19 59.36
C GLU A 671 -18.59 61.19 60.52
N ALA A 672 -19.14 61.72 61.63
CA ALA A 672 -19.94 61.06 62.67
C ALA A 672 -19.28 60.89 64.05
N ARG A 673 -19.47 61.90 64.91
CA ARG A 673 -19.67 61.65 66.36
C ARG A 673 -20.71 62.60 66.94
N LYS A 674 -21.95 62.13 66.99
CA LYS A 674 -23.07 62.71 67.75
C LYS A 674 -22.83 62.41 69.23
N LYS A 675 -22.76 63.47 70.04
CA LYS A 675 -22.49 63.45 71.50
C LYS A 675 -23.54 62.61 72.25
N ARG A 676 -23.09 61.69 73.11
CA ARG A 676 -23.85 61.25 74.30
C ARG A 676 -23.13 61.80 75.53
N LYS A 677 -23.88 62.52 76.36
CA LYS A 677 -23.51 62.98 77.70
C LYS A 677 -23.28 61.77 78.60
N LEU A 678 -22.21 61.78 79.37
CA LEU A 678 -22.02 60.94 80.55
C LEU A 678 -21.44 61.83 81.65
N GLU A 679 -22.04 61.67 82.82
CA GLU A 679 -21.91 62.48 84.02
C GLU A 679 -20.48 62.51 84.56
N VAL A 680 -20.07 63.70 85.00
CA VAL A 680 -18.88 63.92 85.82
C VAL A 680 -19.31 63.66 87.27
N VAL A 681 -18.74 62.62 87.88
CA VAL A 681 -18.69 62.50 89.34
C VAL A 681 -17.36 63.10 89.76
N ASP A 682 -17.45 64.26 90.41
CA ASP A 682 -16.35 64.93 91.09
C ASP A 682 -16.35 64.46 92.55
N LEU A 683 -15.23 63.92 93.02
CA LEU A 683 -15.02 63.46 94.38
C LEU A 683 -13.62 63.92 94.82
N THR A 684 -13.47 65.22 95.04
CA THR A 684 -12.54 65.79 96.01
C THR A 684 -12.99 67.20 96.32
N ASP A 685 -13.53 67.40 97.52
CA ASP A 685 -13.08 68.47 98.42
C ASP A 685 -13.70 68.23 99.81
N ASP A 686 -12.86 67.67 100.69
CA ASP A 686 -12.70 68.22 102.02
C ASP A 686 -11.66 69.36 101.89
N ILE A 687 -12.14 70.60 102.01
CA ILE A 687 -11.56 71.84 102.59
C ILE A 687 -12.05 73.08 101.85
#